data_AF-W8CDN0-F1
#
_entry.id   AF-W8CDN0-F1
#
_cell.length_a   1.000
_cell.length_b   1.000
_cell.length_c   1.000
_cell.angle_alpha   90.00
_cell.angle_beta   90.00
_cell.angle_gamma   90.00
#
_symmetry.space_group_name_H-M   'P 1'
#
loop_
_entity.id
_entity.type
_entity.pdbx_description
1 polymer ?
#
loop_
_entity_poly.entity_id
_entity_poly.type
_entity_poly.pdbx_seq_one_letter_code
_entity_poly.pdbx_strand_id
1 'polypeptide(L)'
;MEAKEFQTYFKRNYKLNSLIGCTAVTDVVGISELTPNKSTLSPEYTDGLHMCNSLYLYTNPPPVGYGTPAPKAAESVLRAYQYNRKISMKTLKIGNWEIEDTTIHEERDFPINQITGNYIPSACRMMSDHYYFINQSSINAVVRDTYEWLMKTKADEMSRGRQTWDPESEKSITCAKAYSRTIEIVKDNLNTNPGTMLELLHCYINLLSLDSLKIKKRTIKFKSRTIFDVIRRCRYQKTKRIIVLRNYTIHGNDEVFKYIINYTRSFCSYIKHKERGKKDRRAIASGNIILRTLLKIIEEFHLRLSKKVEGNTIGIGGDQKKSKISTELKTCTIMDTNLASFSVQGTEDATKWNECLTPSMFALMHHSFFKYRDNEENDIHGMKELLLKISDFTFFIMSIKRIHLGPGLIIENENHYNRKNWSEYTKEELNCRTYEWFSKVKLSDMNYIEASPGFLMGMLNAASTTVGLLPSNYISIDNAKIKTLRSSDDSMSVYVGGDSKSLISVIFTNYLMCKKIGINMSTKKTLFFREGFGEYTSWYQDGEFVGQSGTETASIRPGGMNPQEDFNNIAIQTAVLMRTHIINAFGAAQRLLLGVNNVRRLYRIKSKEDSELSSYVRFLADGGKIPWTIETLLIDESTIRYSHCKTDQDFSYFYKIMDPNNPFVQPPEDNYMYSRDTGTLVKTSYEVPLNIYNYVRKSNYTINNQTSLLEAEKEKSYKLAYKIATMIDPSLFLTGGSKKTMLNVYLEANIRVQMFSEELSEGDNKIINDAIAKLNNIDQMENDDDDLSDIDIY
;
A
#
# COMPACT_ATOMS: atom_id res chain seq x y z
N MET A 1 21.87 -35.31 -3.52
CA MET A 1 23.04 -34.62 -2.95
C MET A 1 23.26 -35.23 -1.58
N GLU A 2 24.36 -35.93 -1.36
CA GLU A 2 24.66 -36.57 -0.07
C GLU A 2 24.97 -35.51 1.00
N ALA A 3 24.68 -35.79 2.28
CA ALA A 3 24.87 -34.85 3.39
C ALA A 3 26.29 -34.24 3.45
N LYS A 4 27.30 -34.96 2.94
CA LYS A 4 28.70 -34.54 2.86
C LYS A 4 28.96 -33.49 1.77
N GLU A 5 28.30 -33.62 0.62
CA GLU A 5 28.33 -32.61 -0.44
C GLU A 5 27.63 -31.33 0.01
N PHE A 6 26.54 -31.45 0.79
CA PHE A 6 25.83 -30.28 1.34
C PHE A 6 26.67 -29.55 2.39
N GLN A 7 27.32 -30.24 3.33
CA GLN A 7 28.25 -29.58 4.27
C GLN A 7 29.32 -28.78 3.53
N THR A 8 29.86 -29.35 2.45
CA THR A 8 30.87 -28.70 1.61
C THR A 8 30.29 -27.49 0.87
N TYR A 9 29.10 -27.62 0.30
CA TYR A 9 28.38 -26.52 -0.36
C TYR A 9 28.01 -25.39 0.61
N PHE A 10 27.54 -25.73 1.81
CA PHE A 10 27.12 -24.77 2.83
C PHE A 10 28.32 -24.00 3.40
N LYS A 11 29.41 -24.70 3.77
CA LYS A 11 30.66 -24.08 4.21
C LYS A 11 31.27 -23.17 3.14
N ARG A 12 31.18 -23.56 1.86
CA ARG A 12 31.74 -22.79 0.73
C ARG A 12 30.94 -21.53 0.39
N ASN A 13 29.61 -21.59 0.51
CA ASN A 13 28.72 -20.53 0.01
C ASN A 13 28.18 -19.58 1.08
N TYR A 14 28.19 -19.97 2.37
CA TYR A 14 27.74 -19.14 3.49
C TYR A 14 28.94 -18.73 4.35
N LYS A 15 29.77 -17.84 3.80
CA LYS A 15 31.14 -17.50 4.25
C LYS A 15 31.33 -16.95 5.68
N LEU A 16 30.26 -16.70 6.44
CA LEU A 16 30.32 -16.29 7.86
C LEU A 16 29.50 -17.23 8.77
N ASN A 17 28.42 -17.82 8.25
CA ASN A 17 27.50 -18.69 8.99
C ASN A 17 28.09 -20.07 9.34
N SER A 18 29.13 -20.51 8.62
CA SER A 18 29.74 -21.82 8.87
C SER A 18 30.50 -21.89 10.19
N LEU A 19 30.87 -20.76 10.80
CA LEU A 19 31.50 -20.78 12.12
C LEU A 19 30.44 -20.89 13.23
N ILE A 20 29.34 -20.12 13.16
CA ILE A 20 28.27 -20.10 14.18
C ILE A 20 27.40 -21.36 14.13
N GLY A 21 27.02 -21.80 12.93
CA GLY A 21 26.26 -23.06 12.76
C GLY A 21 27.08 -24.31 13.07
N CYS A 22 28.42 -24.26 12.97
CA CYS A 22 29.26 -25.36 13.43
C CYS A 22 29.53 -25.29 14.94
N THR A 23 29.75 -24.11 15.53
CA THR A 23 29.98 -23.95 16.98
C THR A 23 28.73 -24.27 17.81
N ALA A 24 27.52 -23.93 17.33
CA ALA A 24 26.26 -24.36 17.95
C ALA A 24 26.01 -25.88 17.88
N VAL A 25 26.73 -26.60 16.99
CA VAL A 25 26.66 -28.06 16.86
C VAL A 25 27.80 -28.76 17.59
N THR A 26 28.87 -28.04 17.97
CA THR A 26 30.07 -28.64 18.59
C THR A 26 30.33 -28.22 20.03
N ASP A 27 29.54 -27.31 20.64
CA ASP A 27 29.73 -26.84 22.03
C ASP A 27 31.11 -26.22 22.34
N VAL A 28 31.90 -25.92 21.30
CA VAL A 28 33.24 -25.37 21.45
C VAL A 28 33.29 -23.99 20.80
N VAL A 29 33.81 -23.02 21.58
CA VAL A 29 34.20 -21.64 21.25
C VAL A 29 33.20 -20.55 21.67
N GLY A 30 33.65 -19.72 22.62
CA GLY A 30 32.98 -18.51 23.09
C GLY A 30 32.91 -17.43 22.01
N ILE A 31 31.78 -16.73 21.97
CA ILE A 31 31.41 -15.71 20.95
C ILE A 31 32.26 -14.42 21.04
N SER A 32 33.20 -14.32 22.00
CA SER A 32 33.91 -13.09 22.37
C SER A 32 34.98 -12.59 21.40
N GLU A 33 35.31 -13.31 20.33
CA GLU A 33 36.45 -12.96 19.45
C GLU A 33 36.08 -12.28 18.11
N LEU A 34 34.80 -12.00 17.85
CA LEU A 34 34.34 -11.57 16.51
C LEU A 34 33.97 -10.09 16.36
N THR A 35 34.22 -9.24 17.35
CA THR A 35 33.81 -7.83 17.34
C THR A 35 35.00 -6.86 17.12
N PRO A 36 34.98 -6.00 16.08
CA PRO A 36 36.12 -5.15 15.75
C PRO A 36 36.18 -3.82 16.54
N ASN A 37 35.43 -3.65 17.63
CA ASN A 37 35.35 -2.37 18.33
C ASN A 37 36.33 -2.30 19.50
N LYS A 38 37.49 -1.67 19.27
CA LYS A 38 38.33 -1.13 20.35
C LYS A 38 37.70 0.14 20.90
N SER A 39 36.60 0.00 21.63
CA SER A 39 36.05 1.08 22.47
C SER A 39 36.57 0.92 23.91
N THR A 40 36.62 2.02 24.66
CA THR A 40 36.96 2.01 26.10
C THR A 40 35.82 1.49 26.98
N LEU A 41 34.68 1.12 26.39
CA LEU A 41 33.53 0.53 27.06
C LEU A 41 33.61 -1.00 27.03
N SER A 42 33.12 -1.66 28.08
CA SER A 42 33.16 -3.12 28.19
C SER A 42 32.49 -3.78 26.97
N PRO A 43 33.11 -4.83 26.38
CA PRO A 43 32.55 -5.61 25.27
C PRO A 43 31.11 -6.07 25.51
N GLU A 44 30.75 -6.40 26.76
CA GLU A 44 29.39 -6.82 27.14
C GLU A 44 28.29 -5.80 26.79
N TYR A 45 28.63 -4.51 26.75
CA TYR A 45 27.70 -3.43 26.41
C TYR A 45 27.78 -3.00 24.94
N THR A 46 28.80 -3.45 24.21
CA THR A 46 29.11 -2.95 22.85
C THR A 46 28.98 -4.00 21.74
N ASP A 47 28.93 -5.29 22.10
CA ASP A 47 29.03 -6.41 21.16
C ASP A 47 27.71 -7.16 20.87
N GLY A 48 26.58 -6.68 21.42
CA GLY A 48 25.26 -7.28 21.21
C GLY A 48 24.42 -6.64 20.10
N LEU A 49 23.35 -7.33 19.68
CA LEU A 49 22.40 -6.83 18.68
C LEU A 49 21.64 -5.60 19.20
N HIS A 50 21.60 -5.36 20.51
CA HIS A 50 21.06 -4.13 21.09
C HIS A 50 21.76 -2.85 20.61
N MET A 51 23.02 -2.94 20.15
CA MET A 51 23.77 -1.80 19.61
C MET A 51 23.47 -1.48 18.15
N CYS A 52 22.77 -2.37 17.42
CA CYS A 52 22.43 -2.19 16.00
C CYS A 52 21.64 -0.90 15.74
N ASN A 53 20.95 -0.35 16.75
CA ASN A 53 20.22 0.91 16.64
C ASN A 53 21.10 2.06 16.09
N SER A 54 22.37 2.13 16.52
CA SER A 54 23.33 3.16 16.09
C SER A 54 23.75 3.06 14.62
N LEU A 55 23.58 1.88 14.01
CA LEU A 55 23.96 1.62 12.61
C LEU A 55 22.91 2.16 11.62
N TYR A 56 21.69 2.45 12.08
CA TYR A 56 20.63 3.01 11.25
C TYR A 56 20.82 4.52 11.08
N LEU A 57 21.39 4.93 9.94
CA LEU A 57 21.63 6.35 9.59
C LEU A 57 20.35 7.11 9.17
N TYR A 58 19.34 7.13 10.04
CA TYR A 58 18.00 7.65 9.74
C TYR A 58 17.86 9.15 9.97
N THR A 59 18.85 9.77 10.62
CA THR A 59 19.03 11.23 10.71
C THR A 59 19.25 11.87 9.34
N ASN A 60 19.95 11.18 8.43
CA ASN A 60 20.23 11.64 7.07
C ASN A 60 18.96 11.69 6.21
N PRO A 61 18.91 12.50 5.13
CA PRO A 61 17.80 12.47 4.19
C PRO A 61 17.73 11.10 3.47
N PRO A 62 16.52 10.57 3.19
CA PRO A 62 16.38 9.33 2.42
C PRO A 62 16.65 9.58 0.93
N PRO A 63 17.06 8.56 0.16
CA PRO A 63 17.34 8.71 -1.26
C PRO A 63 16.07 9.01 -2.07
N VAL A 64 16.20 9.83 -3.11
CA VAL A 64 15.11 10.24 -4.01
C VAL A 64 15.41 9.75 -5.43
N GLY A 65 14.39 9.22 -6.10
CA GLY A 65 14.49 8.85 -7.52
C GLY A 65 14.31 10.03 -8.45
N TYR A 66 15.00 10.03 -9.60
CA TYR A 66 14.89 11.06 -10.64
C TYR A 66 14.70 10.42 -12.01
N GLY A 67 14.05 11.14 -12.93
CA GLY A 67 13.85 10.69 -14.31
C GLY A 67 12.68 9.74 -14.50
N THR A 68 12.71 8.98 -15.59
CA THR A 68 11.66 8.04 -15.97
C THR A 68 11.77 6.71 -15.20
N PRO A 69 10.64 6.09 -14.76
CA PRO A 69 10.66 4.78 -14.12
C PRO A 69 10.99 3.63 -15.07
N ALA A 70 10.93 3.86 -16.39
CA ALA A 70 11.01 2.81 -17.42
C ALA A 70 12.21 1.86 -17.27
N PRO A 71 13.46 2.30 -17.07
CA PRO A 71 14.59 1.37 -16.97
C PRO A 71 14.45 0.42 -15.79
N LYS A 72 13.89 0.89 -14.66
CA LYS A 72 13.68 0.08 -13.46
C LYS A 72 12.45 -0.82 -13.57
N ALA A 73 11.42 -0.39 -14.29
CA ALA A 73 10.30 -1.25 -14.63
C ALA A 73 10.75 -2.40 -15.55
N ALA A 74 11.46 -2.07 -16.63
CA ALA A 74 12.01 -3.04 -17.57
C ALA A 74 13.00 -3.99 -16.91
N GLU A 75 13.89 -3.50 -16.04
CA GLU A 75 14.82 -4.34 -15.27
C GLU A 75 14.07 -5.42 -14.48
N SER A 76 12.99 -5.07 -13.78
CA SER A 76 12.18 -6.04 -13.04
C SER A 76 11.47 -7.04 -13.95
N VAL A 77 10.90 -6.57 -15.07
CA VAL A 77 10.19 -7.43 -16.03
C VAL A 77 11.14 -8.42 -16.70
N LEU A 78 12.26 -7.93 -17.23
CA LEU A 78 13.26 -8.77 -17.88
C LEU A 78 13.86 -9.79 -16.92
N ARG A 79 14.04 -9.44 -15.64
CA ARG A 79 14.45 -10.40 -14.61
C ARG A 79 13.41 -11.50 -14.40
N ALA A 80 12.11 -11.18 -14.35
CA ALA A 80 11.07 -12.19 -14.20
C ALA A 80 11.08 -13.19 -15.37
N TYR A 81 11.23 -12.71 -16.62
CA TYR A 81 11.43 -13.59 -17.78
C TYR A 81 12.74 -14.38 -17.70
N GLN A 82 13.84 -13.76 -17.27
CA GLN A 82 15.13 -14.44 -17.11
C GLN A 82 15.10 -15.54 -16.05
N TYR A 83 14.28 -15.36 -15.01
CA TYR A 83 14.10 -16.36 -13.95
C TYR A 83 13.20 -17.51 -14.38
N ASN A 84 12.53 -17.44 -15.53
CA ASN A 84 12.04 -18.63 -16.21
C ASN A 84 13.21 -19.40 -16.86
N ARG A 85 13.65 -20.46 -16.19
CA ARG A 85 14.78 -21.32 -16.56
C ARG A 85 14.39 -22.49 -17.47
N LYS A 86 13.11 -22.60 -17.84
CA LYS A 86 12.66 -23.62 -18.80
C LYS A 86 13.49 -23.51 -20.08
N ILE A 87 13.77 -24.61 -20.78
CA ILE A 87 14.58 -24.59 -22.00
C ILE A 87 13.69 -24.55 -23.25
N SER A 88 12.58 -25.29 -23.23
CA SER A 88 11.60 -25.40 -24.32
C SER A 88 10.18 -25.09 -23.82
N MET A 89 9.25 -24.77 -24.74
CA MET A 89 7.83 -24.49 -24.43
C MET A 89 7.64 -23.41 -23.34
N LYS A 90 8.33 -22.28 -23.50
CA LYS A 90 8.27 -21.15 -22.55
C LYS A 90 6.98 -20.36 -22.57
N THR A 91 6.22 -20.45 -23.66
CA THR A 91 5.13 -19.53 -23.92
C THR A 91 3.87 -20.31 -24.32
N LEU A 92 2.75 -19.94 -23.71
CA LEU A 92 1.40 -20.41 -24.02
C LEU A 92 0.65 -19.30 -24.73
N LYS A 93 -0.08 -19.63 -25.80
CA LYS A 93 -0.93 -18.68 -26.52
C LYS A 93 -2.38 -18.86 -26.08
N ILE A 94 -2.95 -17.84 -25.44
CA ILE A 94 -4.38 -17.79 -25.07
C ILE A 94 -4.99 -16.59 -25.77
N GLY A 95 -5.82 -16.84 -26.79
CA GLY A 95 -6.36 -15.79 -27.65
C GLY A 95 -5.24 -14.95 -28.30
N ASN A 96 -5.26 -13.64 -28.03
CA ASN A 96 -4.27 -12.68 -28.54
C ASN A 96 -3.07 -12.47 -27.61
N TRP A 97 -2.97 -13.26 -26.53
CA TRP A 97 -1.95 -13.05 -25.50
C TRP A 97 -0.96 -14.21 -25.43
N GLU A 98 0.30 -13.85 -25.34
CA GLU A 98 1.40 -14.76 -25.06
C GLU A 98 1.69 -14.71 -23.57
N ILE A 99 1.54 -15.84 -22.90
CA ILE A 99 1.73 -16.00 -21.46
C ILE A 99 2.96 -16.87 -21.23
N GLU A 100 3.82 -16.45 -20.31
CA GLU A 100 5.01 -17.21 -19.95
C GLU A 100 4.62 -18.41 -19.06
N ASP A 101 4.91 -19.62 -19.52
CA ASP A 101 4.75 -20.84 -18.73
C ASP A 101 5.96 -21.06 -17.84
N THR A 102 5.72 -20.95 -16.54
CA THR A 102 6.73 -21.13 -15.49
C THR A 102 6.72 -22.52 -14.86
N THR A 103 5.89 -23.44 -15.34
CA THR A 103 5.78 -24.79 -14.76
C THR A 103 6.93 -25.70 -15.22
N ILE A 104 7.48 -26.48 -14.28
CA ILE A 104 8.42 -27.57 -14.56
C ILE A 104 7.87 -28.82 -13.86
N HIS A 105 7.58 -29.86 -14.63
CA HIS A 105 6.96 -31.08 -14.09
C HIS A 105 7.99 -32.10 -13.56
N GLU A 106 9.18 -32.15 -14.16
CA GLU A 106 10.21 -33.12 -13.80
C GLU A 106 11.21 -32.53 -12.81
N GLU A 107 11.39 -33.15 -11.64
CA GLU A 107 12.30 -32.63 -10.60
C GLU A 107 13.77 -32.60 -11.05
N ARG A 108 14.18 -33.52 -11.92
CA ARG A 108 15.54 -33.61 -12.45
C ARG A 108 15.96 -32.37 -13.24
N ASP A 109 14.99 -31.69 -13.87
CA ASP A 109 15.22 -30.50 -14.69
C ASP A 109 15.08 -29.21 -13.88
N PHE A 110 14.82 -29.31 -12.57
CA PHE A 110 14.54 -28.15 -11.74
C PHE A 110 15.83 -27.39 -11.36
N PRO A 111 15.89 -26.05 -11.56
CA PRO A 111 17.10 -25.24 -11.39
C PRO A 111 17.41 -24.92 -9.91
N ILE A 112 17.78 -25.94 -9.13
CA ILE A 112 17.96 -25.88 -7.67
C ILE A 112 19.00 -24.85 -7.20
N ASN A 113 20.09 -24.70 -7.95
CA ASN A 113 21.24 -23.85 -7.61
C ASN A 113 21.16 -22.43 -8.17
N GLN A 114 20.08 -22.09 -8.87
CA GLN A 114 19.90 -20.77 -9.49
C GLN A 114 18.69 -20.05 -8.88
N ILE A 115 18.62 -18.74 -9.07
CA ILE A 115 17.37 -18.00 -8.85
C ILE A 115 16.41 -18.39 -9.97
N THR A 116 15.22 -18.83 -9.58
CA THR A 116 14.19 -19.35 -10.48
C THR A 116 12.81 -18.85 -10.09
N GLY A 117 12.01 -18.47 -11.09
CA GLY A 117 10.57 -18.24 -10.97
C GLY A 117 9.76 -19.46 -11.37
N ASN A 118 10.42 -20.57 -11.71
CA ASN A 118 9.74 -21.82 -11.98
C ASN A 118 9.24 -22.48 -10.69
N TYR A 119 8.13 -23.20 -10.80
CA TYR A 119 7.60 -24.04 -9.74
C TYR A 119 7.16 -25.40 -10.27
N ILE A 120 7.09 -26.37 -9.37
CA ILE A 120 6.60 -27.72 -9.65
C ILE A 120 5.12 -27.80 -9.27
N PRO A 121 4.19 -27.96 -10.23
CA PRO A 121 2.75 -27.94 -9.94
C PRO A 121 2.30 -29.00 -8.94
N SER A 122 2.83 -30.23 -9.03
CA SER A 122 2.51 -31.31 -8.08
C SER A 122 2.94 -30.96 -6.66
N ALA A 123 4.17 -30.44 -6.48
CA ALA A 123 4.66 -30.00 -5.18
C ALA A 123 3.82 -28.86 -4.61
N CYS A 124 3.55 -27.82 -5.42
CA CYS A 124 2.71 -26.70 -5.00
C CYS A 124 1.30 -27.16 -4.58
N ARG A 125 0.68 -28.07 -5.34
CA ARG A 125 -0.64 -28.62 -5.03
C ARG A 125 -0.62 -29.44 -3.75
N MET A 126 0.34 -30.35 -3.57
CA MET A 126 0.47 -31.15 -2.36
C MET A 126 0.65 -30.28 -1.11
N MET A 127 1.51 -29.26 -1.18
CA MET A 127 1.70 -28.33 -0.07
C MET A 127 0.45 -27.48 0.19
N SER A 128 -0.25 -27.04 -0.86
CA SER A 128 -1.49 -26.25 -0.73
C SER A 128 -2.64 -27.08 -0.15
N ASP A 129 -2.80 -28.32 -0.60
CA ASP A 129 -3.80 -29.26 -0.07
C ASP A 129 -3.48 -29.59 1.39
N HIS A 130 -2.22 -29.85 1.73
CA HIS A 130 -1.82 -30.06 3.13
C HIS A 130 -2.10 -28.83 4.00
N TYR A 131 -1.72 -27.63 3.54
CA TYR A 131 -2.02 -26.38 4.25
C TYR A 131 -3.52 -26.16 4.43
N TYR A 132 -4.32 -26.55 3.44
CA TYR A 132 -5.77 -26.54 3.54
C TYR A 132 -6.26 -27.48 4.64
N PHE A 133 -5.82 -28.74 4.67
CA PHE A 133 -6.29 -29.73 5.64
C PHE A 133 -5.99 -29.33 7.08
N ILE A 134 -4.78 -28.84 7.37
CA ILE A 134 -4.43 -28.42 8.74
C ILE A 134 -5.17 -27.13 9.17
N ASN A 135 -5.64 -26.32 8.23
CA ASN A 135 -6.33 -25.04 8.48
C ASN A 135 -7.79 -25.02 8.00
N GLN A 136 -8.42 -26.19 7.79
CA GLN A 136 -9.69 -26.31 7.08
C GLN A 136 -10.79 -25.44 7.70
N SER A 137 -10.96 -25.52 9.03
CA SER A 137 -11.96 -24.75 9.77
C SER A 137 -11.72 -23.24 9.64
N SER A 138 -10.46 -22.81 9.73
CA SER A 138 -10.08 -21.41 9.57
C SER A 138 -10.34 -20.91 8.15
N ILE A 139 -9.99 -21.69 7.12
CA ILE A 139 -10.22 -21.32 5.71
C ILE A 139 -11.71 -21.24 5.40
N ASN A 140 -12.51 -22.24 5.80
CA ASN A 140 -13.95 -22.23 5.56
C ASN A 140 -14.63 -21.05 6.27
N ALA A 141 -14.26 -20.76 7.52
CA ALA A 141 -14.75 -19.58 8.22
C ALA A 141 -14.38 -18.28 7.47
N VAL A 142 -13.15 -18.16 6.97
CA VAL A 142 -12.70 -16.97 6.25
C VAL A 142 -13.38 -16.83 4.89
N VAL A 143 -13.73 -17.92 4.21
CA VAL A 143 -14.55 -17.87 2.97
C VAL A 143 -15.89 -17.20 3.27
N ARG A 144 -16.60 -17.64 4.32
CA ARG A 144 -17.87 -17.02 4.73
C ARG A 144 -17.69 -15.54 5.09
N ASP A 145 -16.69 -15.25 5.92
CA ASP A 145 -16.37 -13.88 6.34
C ASP A 145 -16.10 -12.97 5.14
N THR A 146 -15.34 -13.46 4.15
CA THR A 146 -14.95 -12.71 2.94
C THR A 146 -16.14 -12.51 2.02
N TYR A 147 -17.00 -13.52 1.85
CA TYR A 147 -18.22 -13.42 1.09
C TYR A 147 -19.18 -12.37 1.69
N GLU A 148 -19.45 -12.45 3.00
CA GLU A 148 -20.28 -11.47 3.68
C GLU A 148 -19.72 -10.05 3.58
N TRP A 149 -18.40 -9.92 3.73
CA TRP A 149 -17.73 -8.64 3.54
C TRP A 149 -17.92 -8.12 2.12
N LEU A 150 -17.73 -8.94 1.10
CA LEU A 150 -17.91 -8.55 -0.30
C LEU A 150 -19.34 -8.05 -0.58
N MET A 151 -20.35 -8.70 0.03
CA MET A 151 -21.76 -8.32 -0.09
C MET A 151 -22.10 -7.01 0.62
N LYS A 152 -21.54 -6.78 1.82
CA LYS A 152 -21.86 -5.62 2.67
C LYS A 152 -21.04 -4.38 2.34
N THR A 153 -19.86 -4.56 1.75
CA THR A 153 -18.92 -3.48 1.51
C THR A 153 -19.34 -2.62 0.32
N LYS A 154 -19.50 -1.32 0.58
CA LYS A 154 -19.91 -0.34 -0.42
C LYS A 154 -18.83 -0.15 -1.49
N ALA A 155 -19.24 0.13 -2.72
CA ALA A 155 -18.33 0.31 -3.86
C ALA A 155 -17.37 1.50 -3.67
N ASP A 156 -17.79 2.53 -2.93
CA ASP A 156 -17.01 3.74 -2.65
C ASP A 156 -15.79 3.49 -1.76
N GLU A 157 -15.67 2.33 -1.10
CA GLU A 157 -14.42 1.90 -0.48
C GLU A 157 -13.25 1.90 -1.47
N MET A 158 -13.54 1.67 -2.77
CA MET A 158 -12.53 1.74 -3.83
C MET A 158 -12.03 3.16 -4.13
N SER A 159 -12.74 4.19 -3.67
CA SER A 159 -12.25 5.57 -3.69
C SER A 159 -11.15 5.83 -2.65
N ARG A 160 -11.04 4.94 -1.65
CA ARG A 160 -10.04 5.03 -0.58
C ARG A 160 -8.73 4.41 -1.03
N GLY A 161 -7.71 5.25 -1.11
CA GLY A 161 -6.40 4.82 -1.55
C GLY A 161 -5.47 6.00 -1.83
N ARG A 162 -4.24 5.66 -2.21
CA ARG A 162 -3.23 6.65 -2.59
C ARG A 162 -3.41 7.02 -4.06
N GLN A 163 -2.31 7.15 -4.78
CA GLN A 163 -2.32 7.37 -6.21
C GLN A 163 -2.71 6.08 -6.94
N THR A 164 -3.64 6.22 -7.89
CA THR A 164 -4.22 5.13 -8.67
C THR A 164 -4.05 5.44 -10.14
N TRP A 165 -3.77 4.41 -10.94
CA TRP A 165 -3.61 4.57 -12.38
C TRP A 165 -4.96 4.82 -13.04
N ASP A 166 -5.05 5.86 -13.86
CA ASP A 166 -6.19 6.11 -14.73
C ASP A 166 -5.78 5.90 -16.19
N PRO A 167 -6.19 4.77 -16.81
CA PRO A 167 -5.86 4.46 -18.19
C PRO A 167 -6.39 5.46 -19.22
N GLU A 168 -7.55 6.09 -18.99
CA GLU A 168 -8.14 7.02 -19.98
C GLU A 168 -7.29 8.29 -20.14
N SER A 169 -6.71 8.77 -19.03
CA SER A 169 -5.87 9.95 -19.05
C SER A 169 -4.37 9.68 -19.11
N GLU A 170 -3.97 8.41 -19.09
CA GLU A 170 -2.60 7.92 -18.95
C GLU A 170 -1.83 8.64 -17.83
N LYS A 171 -2.50 8.84 -16.69
CA LYS A 171 -1.93 9.53 -15.54
C LYS A 171 -2.23 8.82 -14.24
N SER A 172 -1.28 8.97 -13.32
CA SER A 172 -1.49 8.70 -11.91
C SER A 172 -2.28 9.85 -11.28
N ILE A 173 -3.48 9.57 -10.80
CA ILE A 173 -4.35 10.55 -10.13
C ILE A 173 -4.73 10.07 -8.72
N THR A 174 -5.44 10.88 -7.95
CA THR A 174 -5.95 10.46 -6.64
C THR A 174 -6.98 9.34 -6.81
N CYS A 175 -7.02 8.39 -5.87
CA CYS A 175 -7.90 7.22 -5.95
C CYS A 175 -9.38 7.61 -6.13
N ALA A 176 -9.86 8.62 -5.40
CA ALA A 176 -11.22 9.12 -5.54
C ALA A 176 -11.56 9.63 -6.96
N LYS A 177 -10.61 10.32 -7.61
CA LYS A 177 -10.79 10.78 -9.00
C LYS A 177 -10.82 9.61 -9.99
N ALA A 178 -9.93 8.62 -9.82
CA ALA A 178 -9.92 7.41 -10.64
C ALA A 178 -11.21 6.59 -10.47
N TYR A 179 -11.72 6.51 -9.24
CA TYR A 179 -13.01 5.89 -8.93
C TYR A 179 -14.15 6.60 -9.64
N SER A 180 -14.26 7.93 -9.50
CA SER A 180 -15.29 8.72 -10.19
C SER A 180 -15.31 8.47 -11.70
N ARG A 181 -14.14 8.45 -12.35
CA ARG A 181 -14.03 8.17 -13.79
C ARG A 181 -14.47 6.76 -14.16
N THR A 182 -14.08 5.77 -13.37
CA THR A 182 -14.50 4.38 -13.59
C THR A 182 -16.02 4.24 -13.46
N ILE A 183 -16.63 4.93 -12.49
CA ILE A 183 -18.09 4.96 -12.33
C ILE A 183 -18.77 5.72 -13.48
N GLU A 184 -18.16 6.78 -14.02
CA GLU A 184 -18.67 7.47 -15.21
C GLU A 184 -18.73 6.54 -16.42
N ILE A 185 -17.70 5.71 -16.66
CA ILE A 185 -17.73 4.69 -17.72
C ILE A 185 -18.89 3.72 -17.52
N VAL A 186 -19.13 3.26 -16.27
CA VAL A 186 -20.25 2.37 -15.95
C VAL A 186 -21.59 3.06 -16.23
N LYS A 187 -21.77 4.31 -15.79
CA LYS A 187 -23.00 5.08 -15.98
C LYS A 187 -23.29 5.36 -17.45
N ASP A 188 -22.30 5.84 -18.19
CA ASP A 188 -22.44 6.26 -19.60
C ASP A 188 -22.80 5.07 -20.52
N ASN A 189 -22.56 3.82 -20.08
CA ASN A 189 -22.76 2.61 -20.88
C ASN A 189 -23.84 1.66 -20.36
N LEU A 190 -24.00 1.54 -19.04
CA LEU A 190 -24.96 0.61 -18.43
C LEU A 190 -26.14 1.30 -17.75
N ASN A 191 -26.14 2.64 -17.66
CA ASN A 191 -27.15 3.42 -16.95
C ASN A 191 -27.41 2.93 -15.51
N THR A 192 -26.36 2.46 -14.83
CA THR A 192 -26.42 1.92 -13.47
C THR A 192 -25.36 2.56 -12.58
N ASN A 193 -25.58 2.52 -11.26
CA ASN A 193 -24.61 2.95 -10.27
C ASN A 193 -24.40 1.81 -9.23
N PRO A 194 -23.19 1.25 -9.13
CA PRO A 194 -22.94 0.12 -8.24
C PRO A 194 -22.95 0.57 -6.78
N GLY A 195 -23.77 -0.10 -5.96
CA GLY A 195 -23.87 0.14 -4.52
C GLY A 195 -22.80 -0.61 -3.73
N THR A 196 -22.53 -1.86 -4.08
CA THR A 196 -21.56 -2.74 -3.41
C THR A 196 -20.37 -3.05 -4.31
N MET A 197 -19.26 -3.54 -3.73
CA MET A 197 -18.12 -3.97 -4.54
C MET A 197 -18.47 -5.15 -5.45
N LEU A 198 -19.39 -6.03 -5.05
CA LEU A 198 -19.87 -7.11 -5.92
C LEU A 198 -20.65 -6.54 -7.11
N GLU A 199 -21.54 -5.58 -6.89
CA GLU A 199 -22.26 -4.88 -7.96
C GLU A 199 -21.28 -4.20 -8.93
N LEU A 200 -20.18 -3.62 -8.42
CA LEU A 200 -19.14 -3.02 -9.26
C LEU A 200 -18.47 -4.06 -10.17
N LEU A 201 -18.12 -5.24 -9.65
CA LEU A 201 -17.58 -6.34 -10.46
C LEU A 201 -18.58 -6.86 -11.48
N HIS A 202 -19.85 -6.98 -11.10
CA HIS A 202 -20.91 -7.41 -12.01
C HIS A 202 -21.09 -6.40 -13.16
N CYS A 203 -21.12 -5.10 -12.85
CA CYS A 203 -21.15 -4.04 -13.87
C CYS A 203 -19.93 -4.14 -14.80
N TYR A 204 -18.73 -4.36 -14.25
CA TYR A 204 -17.54 -4.56 -15.05
C TYR A 204 -17.63 -5.76 -16.01
N ILE A 205 -18.15 -6.90 -15.54
CA ILE A 205 -18.35 -8.09 -16.38
C ILE A 205 -19.33 -7.79 -17.52
N ASN A 206 -20.40 -7.03 -17.24
CA ASN A 206 -21.35 -6.62 -18.27
C ASN A 206 -20.71 -5.70 -19.33
N LEU A 207 -19.78 -4.81 -18.93
CA LEU A 207 -19.03 -3.97 -19.88
C LEU A 207 -18.20 -4.80 -20.89
N LEU A 208 -17.67 -5.96 -20.48
CA LEU A 208 -16.89 -6.83 -21.37
C LEU A 208 -17.70 -7.39 -22.54
N SER A 209 -19.03 -7.43 -22.42
CA SER A 209 -19.93 -8.10 -23.38
C SER A 209 -20.77 -7.13 -24.21
N LEU A 210 -20.49 -5.83 -24.14
CA LEU A 210 -21.24 -4.83 -24.91
C LEU A 210 -20.82 -4.82 -26.39
N ASP A 211 -21.75 -4.54 -27.29
CA ASP A 211 -21.48 -4.33 -28.72
C ASP A 211 -20.90 -2.95 -29.03
N SER A 212 -21.10 -1.98 -28.15
CA SER A 212 -20.49 -0.66 -28.26
C SER A 212 -20.17 -0.07 -26.90
N LEU A 213 -19.10 0.73 -26.82
CA LEU A 213 -18.63 1.36 -25.59
C LEU A 213 -18.32 2.84 -25.82
N LYS A 214 -19.03 3.70 -25.11
CA LYS A 214 -18.79 5.14 -25.02
C LYS A 214 -17.67 5.42 -24.00
N ILE A 215 -16.65 6.15 -24.42
CA ILE A 215 -15.50 6.55 -23.59
C ILE A 215 -15.15 8.02 -23.82
N LYS A 216 -14.41 8.64 -22.88
CA LYS A 216 -13.98 10.03 -22.99
C LYS A 216 -12.46 10.09 -23.17
N LYS A 217 -12.01 10.33 -24.40
CA LYS A 217 -10.57 10.36 -24.73
C LYS A 217 -10.02 11.78 -24.71
N ARG A 218 -8.82 11.93 -24.15
CA ARG A 218 -8.06 13.20 -24.22
C ARG A 218 -7.42 13.33 -25.60
N THR A 219 -7.68 14.44 -26.28
CA THR A 219 -7.05 14.83 -27.53
C THR A 219 -6.25 16.12 -27.34
N ILE A 220 -5.14 16.24 -28.04
CA ILE A 220 -4.27 17.42 -27.96
C ILE A 220 -4.58 18.32 -29.14
N LYS A 221 -4.93 19.58 -28.87
CA LYS A 221 -5.00 20.64 -29.88
C LYS A 221 -3.86 21.63 -29.61
N PHE A 222 -3.28 22.18 -30.67
CA PHE A 222 -2.30 23.26 -30.57
C PHE A 222 -2.99 24.57 -30.97
N LYS A 223 -3.00 25.57 -30.08
CA LYS A 223 -3.51 26.92 -30.37
C LYS A 223 -2.32 27.87 -30.43
N SER A 224 -2.00 28.36 -31.63
CA SER A 224 -0.97 29.38 -31.82
C SER A 224 -1.57 30.76 -31.60
N ARG A 225 -0.95 31.57 -30.75
CA ARG A 225 -1.28 32.99 -30.57
C ARG A 225 -0.04 33.83 -30.80
N THR A 226 -0.17 34.91 -31.55
CA THR A 226 0.88 35.92 -31.71
C THR A 226 0.91 36.78 -30.45
N ILE A 227 2.02 36.76 -29.72
CA ILE A 227 2.23 37.55 -28.50
C ILE A 227 3.25 38.64 -28.81
N PHE A 228 2.93 39.87 -28.40
CA PHE A 228 3.90 40.96 -28.42
C PHE A 228 4.71 40.94 -27.14
N ASP A 229 6.01 40.69 -27.25
CA ASP A 229 6.95 40.86 -26.15
C ASP A 229 7.24 42.35 -25.97
N VAL A 230 6.75 42.94 -24.87
CA VAL A 230 6.93 44.37 -24.59
C VAL A 230 8.40 44.72 -24.34
N ILE A 231 9.17 43.79 -23.75
CA ILE A 231 10.59 44.00 -23.43
C ILE A 231 11.43 43.93 -24.70
N ARG A 232 11.18 42.94 -25.56
CA ARG A 232 11.92 42.74 -26.82
C ARG A 232 11.35 43.52 -28.00
N ARG A 233 10.20 44.20 -27.83
CA ARG A 233 9.43 44.92 -28.86
C ARG A 233 9.20 44.10 -30.13
N CYS A 234 9.06 42.79 -30.00
CA CYS A 234 8.86 41.89 -31.13
C CYS A 234 7.58 41.06 -30.96
N ARG A 235 6.92 40.74 -32.07
CA ARG A 235 5.80 39.79 -32.08
C ARG A 235 6.38 38.39 -32.33
N TYR A 236 6.08 37.44 -31.47
CA TYR A 236 6.45 36.03 -31.66
C TYR A 236 5.20 35.15 -31.57
N GLN A 237 5.17 34.05 -32.32
CA GLN A 237 4.11 33.07 -32.18
C GLN A 237 4.38 32.16 -30.99
N LYS A 238 3.45 32.15 -30.02
CA LYS A 238 3.45 31.20 -28.91
C LYS A 238 2.39 30.14 -29.18
N THR A 239 2.85 28.92 -29.43
CA THR A 239 1.97 27.75 -29.54
C THR A 239 1.68 27.20 -28.16
N LYS A 240 0.42 27.26 -27.73
CA LYS A 240 -0.04 26.67 -26.47
C LYS A 240 -0.67 25.30 -26.75
N ARG A 241 -0.18 24.27 -26.05
CA ARG A 241 -0.78 22.94 -26.04
C ARG A 241 -2.06 22.97 -25.21
N ILE A 242 -3.18 22.61 -25.81
CA ILE A 242 -4.50 22.50 -25.20
C ILE A 242 -4.91 21.02 -25.16
N ILE A 243 -5.50 20.58 -24.06
CA ILE A 243 -5.99 19.21 -23.90
C ILE A 243 -7.53 19.28 -23.86
N VAL A 244 -8.18 18.63 -24.82
CA VAL A 244 -9.64 18.61 -24.99
C VAL A 244 -10.14 17.17 -24.78
N LEU A 245 -11.20 17.00 -24.00
CA LEU A 245 -11.90 15.71 -23.87
C LEU A 245 -12.90 15.57 -25.02
N ARG A 246 -12.89 14.44 -25.71
CA ARG A 246 -13.86 14.10 -26.76
C ARG A 246 -14.53 12.77 -26.45
N ASN A 247 -15.84 12.71 -26.68
CA ASN A 247 -16.58 11.46 -26.65
C ASN A 247 -16.16 10.61 -27.84
N TYR A 248 -15.96 9.32 -27.59
CA TYR A 248 -15.60 8.34 -28.61
C TYR A 248 -16.41 7.07 -28.36
N THR A 249 -16.88 6.44 -29.43
CA THR A 249 -17.60 5.17 -29.35
C THR A 249 -16.76 4.09 -30.02
N ILE A 250 -16.46 3.04 -29.27
CA ILE A 250 -15.87 1.81 -29.79
C ILE A 250 -17.04 0.94 -30.23
N HIS A 251 -16.95 0.37 -31.44
CA HIS A 251 -17.97 -0.51 -32.00
C HIS A 251 -17.39 -1.92 -32.20
N GLY A 252 -18.23 -2.93 -31.99
CA GLY A 252 -17.90 -4.34 -32.12
C GLY A 252 -17.54 -4.97 -30.78
N ASN A 253 -18.19 -6.08 -30.45
CA ASN A 253 -18.02 -6.82 -29.19
C ASN A 253 -16.54 -7.17 -28.91
N ASP A 254 -15.82 -7.67 -29.93
CA ASP A 254 -14.40 -8.00 -29.79
C ASP A 254 -13.51 -6.80 -29.47
N GLU A 255 -13.78 -5.64 -30.06
CA GLU A 255 -13.00 -4.41 -29.83
C GLU A 255 -13.31 -3.81 -28.46
N VAL A 256 -14.57 -3.86 -28.02
CA VAL A 256 -14.97 -3.50 -26.66
C VAL A 256 -14.28 -4.41 -25.64
N PHE A 257 -14.33 -5.72 -25.85
CA PHE A 257 -13.67 -6.70 -25.00
C PHE A 257 -12.17 -6.44 -24.90
N LYS A 258 -11.48 -6.23 -26.04
CA LYS A 258 -10.05 -5.89 -26.08
C LYS A 258 -9.76 -4.60 -25.31
N TYR A 259 -10.57 -3.56 -25.50
CA TYR A 259 -10.38 -2.27 -24.82
C TYR A 259 -10.53 -2.39 -23.31
N ILE A 260 -11.61 -3.00 -22.82
CA ILE A 260 -11.89 -3.16 -21.40
C ILE A 260 -10.86 -4.08 -20.74
N ILE A 261 -10.44 -5.18 -21.38
CA ILE A 261 -9.35 -6.03 -20.87
C ILE A 261 -8.05 -5.23 -20.80
N ASN A 262 -7.71 -4.44 -21.84
CA ASN A 262 -6.54 -3.56 -21.85
C ASN A 262 -6.59 -2.51 -20.74
N TYR A 263 -7.76 -1.91 -20.49
CA TYR A 263 -8.00 -1.00 -19.38
C TYR A 263 -7.66 -1.70 -18.05
N THR A 264 -8.25 -2.87 -17.80
CA THR A 264 -8.12 -3.62 -16.55
C THR A 264 -6.72 -4.14 -16.31
N ARG A 265 -6.03 -4.70 -17.32
CA ARG A 265 -4.67 -5.27 -17.17
C ARG A 265 -3.54 -4.24 -17.06
N SER A 266 -3.86 -2.94 -17.10
CA SER A 266 -2.88 -1.84 -17.12
C SER A 266 -2.38 -1.44 -15.73
N PHE A 267 -1.05 -1.37 -15.59
CA PHE A 267 -0.35 -0.79 -14.45
C PHE A 267 0.38 0.49 -14.83
N CYS A 268 0.48 1.42 -13.89
CA CYS A 268 1.47 2.49 -13.91
C CYS A 268 2.74 2.05 -13.17
N SER A 269 3.92 2.44 -13.64
CA SER A 269 5.17 2.29 -12.90
C SER A 269 5.63 3.61 -12.27
N TYR A 270 6.26 3.53 -11.09
CA TYR A 270 6.86 4.67 -10.38
C TYR A 270 8.25 4.31 -9.90
N ILE A 271 9.14 5.30 -9.80
CA ILE A 271 10.35 5.13 -9.02
C ILE A 271 9.97 5.19 -7.55
N LYS A 272 10.35 4.19 -6.76
CA LYS A 272 10.11 4.23 -5.32
C LYS A 272 10.95 5.37 -4.73
N HIS A 273 10.32 6.36 -4.12
CA HIS A 273 11.02 7.44 -3.44
C HIS A 273 11.19 7.10 -1.95
N LYS A 274 12.21 7.69 -1.32
CA LYS A 274 12.44 7.66 0.13
C LYS A 274 12.60 6.26 0.76
N GLU A 275 12.98 5.25 -0.02
CA GLU A 275 13.27 3.91 0.52
C GLU A 275 14.67 3.88 1.15
N ARG A 276 14.74 3.52 2.44
CA ARG A 276 15.99 3.43 3.19
C ARG A 276 16.75 2.13 2.88
N GLY A 277 18.06 2.12 3.13
CA GLY A 277 18.88 0.90 3.09
C GLY A 277 19.11 0.29 1.70
N LYS A 278 18.87 1.02 0.62
CA LYS A 278 19.10 0.57 -0.77
C LYS A 278 19.83 1.62 -1.59
N LYS A 279 21.00 1.26 -2.14
CA LYS A 279 21.77 2.10 -3.07
C LYS A 279 20.98 2.37 -4.35
N ASP A 280 20.54 1.30 -5.02
CA ASP A 280 19.77 1.41 -6.25
C ASP A 280 18.28 1.58 -6.01
N ARG A 281 17.63 2.33 -6.90
CA ARG A 281 16.17 2.50 -6.89
C ARG A 281 15.45 1.36 -7.58
N ARG A 282 14.26 1.05 -7.06
CA ARG A 282 13.34 0.04 -7.59
C ARG A 282 12.10 0.71 -8.15
N ALA A 283 11.49 0.08 -9.15
CA ALA A 283 10.16 0.45 -9.59
C ALA A 283 9.09 -0.18 -8.69
N ILE A 284 8.03 0.56 -8.42
CA ILE A 284 6.76 0.06 -7.86
C ILE A 284 5.66 0.28 -8.88
N ALA A 285 4.52 -0.39 -8.70
CA ALA A 285 3.40 -0.26 -9.61
C ALA A 285 2.09 0.06 -8.91
N SER A 286 1.15 0.65 -9.65
CA SER A 286 -0.23 0.86 -9.19
C SER A 286 -1.20 0.50 -10.31
N GLY A 287 -2.25 -0.26 -9.97
CA GLY A 287 -3.32 -0.64 -10.90
C GLY A 287 -4.41 0.42 -11.02
N ASN A 288 -5.35 0.19 -11.93
CA ASN A 288 -6.62 0.93 -12.00
C ASN A 288 -7.63 0.42 -10.96
N ILE A 289 -8.79 1.05 -10.90
CA ILE A 289 -9.83 0.75 -9.90
C ILE A 289 -10.33 -0.70 -9.98
N ILE A 290 -10.64 -1.20 -11.17
CA ILE A 290 -11.16 -2.57 -11.34
C ILE A 290 -10.13 -3.59 -10.90
N LEU A 291 -8.88 -3.44 -11.36
CA LEU A 291 -7.80 -4.33 -10.97
C LEU A 291 -7.51 -4.27 -9.47
N ARG A 292 -7.59 -3.08 -8.89
CA ARG A 292 -7.48 -2.88 -7.44
C ARG A 292 -8.59 -3.62 -6.70
N THR A 293 -9.83 -3.62 -7.21
CA THR A 293 -10.96 -4.38 -6.62
C THR A 293 -10.68 -5.88 -6.61
N LEU A 294 -10.27 -6.43 -7.76
CA LEU A 294 -9.90 -7.85 -7.88
C LEU A 294 -8.80 -8.25 -6.89
N LEU A 295 -7.69 -7.52 -6.88
CA LEU A 295 -6.57 -7.77 -5.96
C LEU A 295 -6.97 -7.59 -4.50
N LYS A 296 -7.82 -6.61 -4.18
CA LYS A 296 -8.28 -6.34 -2.81
C LYS A 296 -9.12 -7.48 -2.25
N ILE A 297 -9.93 -8.15 -3.06
CA ILE A 297 -10.74 -9.30 -2.62
C ILE A 297 -9.82 -10.46 -2.21
N ILE A 298 -8.84 -10.80 -3.06
CA ILE A 298 -7.85 -11.83 -2.77
C ILE A 298 -7.03 -11.47 -1.52
N GLU A 299 -6.55 -10.24 -1.45
CA GLU A 299 -5.73 -9.77 -0.32
C GLU A 299 -6.54 -9.76 0.98
N GLU A 300 -7.82 -9.38 0.96
CA GLU A 300 -8.69 -9.37 2.14
C GLU A 300 -8.94 -10.78 2.69
N PHE A 301 -9.16 -11.77 1.81
CA PHE A 301 -9.22 -13.18 2.22
C PHE A 301 -7.95 -13.59 2.99
N HIS A 302 -6.78 -13.30 2.44
CA HIS A 302 -5.52 -13.67 3.07
C HIS A 302 -5.18 -12.85 4.32
N LEU A 303 -5.59 -11.58 4.41
CA LEU A 303 -5.46 -10.77 5.62
C LEU A 303 -6.31 -11.33 6.76
N ARG A 304 -7.55 -11.77 6.47
CA ARG A 304 -8.41 -12.44 7.46
C ARG A 304 -7.84 -13.80 7.87
N LEU A 305 -7.36 -14.57 6.90
CA LEU A 305 -6.70 -15.84 7.16
C LEU A 305 -5.46 -15.66 8.06
N SER A 306 -4.65 -14.63 7.82
CA SER A 306 -3.43 -14.36 8.61
C SER A 306 -3.67 -14.19 10.11
N LYS A 307 -4.89 -13.78 10.50
CA LYS A 307 -5.29 -13.62 11.90
C LYS A 307 -5.72 -14.94 12.55
N LYS A 308 -6.06 -15.95 11.75
CA LYS A 308 -6.56 -17.26 12.21
C LYS A 308 -5.56 -18.41 12.04
N VAL A 309 -4.43 -18.17 11.36
CA VAL A 309 -3.39 -19.18 11.13
C VAL A 309 -2.08 -18.81 11.83
N GLU A 310 -1.38 -19.84 12.29
CA GLU A 310 -0.05 -19.73 12.86
C GLU A 310 0.99 -19.44 11.77
N GLY A 311 2.14 -18.90 12.13
CA GLY A 311 3.24 -18.58 11.21
C GLY A 311 3.05 -17.29 10.42
N ASN A 312 1.81 -16.81 10.23
CA ASN A 312 1.54 -15.63 9.43
C ASN A 312 1.49 -14.35 10.27
N THR A 313 2.35 -13.37 9.97
CA THR A 313 2.43 -12.11 10.71
C THR A 313 2.11 -10.87 9.87
N ILE A 314 1.62 -11.02 8.63
CA ILE A 314 1.42 -9.87 7.71
C ILE A 314 0.25 -8.96 8.11
N GLY A 315 -0.83 -9.52 8.69
CA GLY A 315 -2.04 -8.80 9.09
C GLY A 315 -2.05 -8.31 10.53
N ILE A 316 -0.88 -8.31 11.20
CA ILE A 316 -0.67 -7.86 12.57
C ILE A 316 0.59 -6.99 12.63
N GLY A 317 0.62 -6.01 13.53
CA GLY A 317 1.73 -5.09 13.71
C GLY A 317 1.96 -4.73 15.18
N GLY A 318 2.90 -3.83 15.42
CA GLY A 318 3.23 -3.33 16.77
C GLY A 318 3.57 -4.43 17.78
N ASP A 319 3.19 -4.23 19.04
CA ASP A 319 3.49 -5.16 20.13
C ASP A 319 2.73 -6.49 20.01
N GLN A 320 1.57 -6.50 19.36
CA GLN A 320 0.85 -7.75 19.06
C GLN A 320 1.69 -8.66 18.16
N LYS A 321 2.37 -8.09 17.15
CA LYS A 321 3.29 -8.83 16.30
C LYS A 321 4.50 -9.34 17.09
N LYS A 322 5.11 -8.52 17.96
CA LYS A 322 6.21 -8.97 18.85
C LYS A 322 5.79 -10.14 19.75
N SER A 323 4.62 -10.04 20.38
CA SER A 323 4.09 -11.10 21.26
C SER A 323 3.82 -12.40 20.50
N LYS A 324 3.23 -12.32 19.29
CA LYS A 324 3.04 -13.50 18.43
C LYS A 324 4.38 -14.13 18.06
N ILE A 325 5.39 -13.32 17.70
CA ILE A 325 6.73 -13.81 17.36
C ILE A 325 7.34 -14.57 18.55
N SER A 326 7.37 -13.96 19.73
CA SER A 326 7.96 -14.58 20.93
C SER A 326 7.23 -15.85 21.34
N THR A 327 5.90 -15.87 21.25
CA THR A 327 5.09 -17.02 21.66
C THR A 327 5.26 -18.17 20.68
N GLU A 328 5.07 -17.94 19.38
CA GLU A 328 5.08 -19.00 18.38
C GLU A 328 6.46 -19.63 18.16
N LEU A 329 7.56 -18.86 18.26
CA LEU A 329 8.88 -19.46 18.13
C LEU A 329 9.23 -20.36 19.33
N LYS A 330 8.84 -19.95 20.55
CA LYS A 330 9.07 -20.73 21.76
C LYS A 330 8.31 -22.06 21.79
N THR A 331 7.14 -22.16 21.15
CA THR A 331 6.39 -23.44 21.10
C THR A 331 7.12 -24.54 20.36
N CYS A 332 8.03 -24.19 19.43
CA CYS A 332 8.83 -25.17 18.71
C CYS A 332 9.72 -26.01 19.65
N THR A 333 10.26 -25.37 20.68
CA THR A 333 11.23 -25.95 21.63
C THR A 333 10.54 -26.47 22.90
N ILE A 334 9.48 -25.81 23.37
CA ILE A 334 8.80 -26.14 24.65
C ILE A 334 7.95 -27.41 24.57
N MET A 335 7.30 -27.67 23.43
CA MET A 335 6.30 -28.74 23.35
C MET A 335 6.90 -30.17 23.34
N ASP A 336 8.20 -30.31 23.11
CA ASP A 336 8.83 -31.61 22.94
C ASP A 336 10.17 -31.68 23.72
N THR A 337 10.08 -31.79 25.04
CA THR A 337 11.24 -31.94 25.95
C THR A 337 12.10 -33.17 25.65
N ASN A 338 11.63 -34.11 24.83
CA ASN A 338 12.36 -35.31 24.40
C ASN A 338 13.07 -35.15 23.03
N LEU A 339 12.73 -34.14 22.23
CA LEU A 339 13.32 -33.89 20.89
C LEU A 339 14.43 -32.82 20.93
N ALA A 340 14.43 -31.91 21.90
CA ALA A 340 15.27 -30.72 21.86
C ALA A 340 16.70 -30.94 22.38
N SER A 341 17.54 -31.61 21.60
CA SER A 341 19.00 -31.64 21.85
C SER A 341 19.75 -30.54 21.09
N PHE A 342 19.28 -30.18 19.89
CA PHE A 342 19.88 -29.14 19.06
C PHE A 342 18.81 -28.19 18.51
N SER A 343 18.98 -26.87 18.73
CA SER A 343 18.10 -25.85 18.15
C SER A 343 18.88 -24.70 17.50
N VAL A 344 18.35 -24.18 16.40
CA VAL A 344 18.92 -23.06 15.65
C VAL A 344 17.79 -22.15 15.16
N GLN A 345 18.02 -20.84 15.20
CA GLN A 345 17.11 -19.82 14.69
C GLN A 345 17.65 -19.20 13.41
N GLY A 346 16.89 -19.28 12.32
CA GLY A 346 17.20 -18.68 11.03
C GLY A 346 16.54 -17.30 10.88
N THR A 347 17.34 -16.30 10.51
CA THR A 347 16.89 -15.01 9.96
C THR A 347 17.00 -15.09 8.45
N GLU A 348 15.89 -15.05 7.73
CA GLU A 348 15.81 -15.45 6.32
C GLU A 348 15.25 -14.32 5.43
N ASP A 349 15.93 -14.03 4.32
CA ASP A 349 15.48 -13.08 3.30
C ASP A 349 15.31 -13.82 1.97
N ALA A 350 14.09 -13.78 1.42
CA ALA A 350 13.83 -14.31 0.09
C ALA A 350 14.21 -13.31 -1.00
N THR A 351 15.24 -13.64 -1.79
CA THR A 351 15.75 -12.76 -2.83
C THR A 351 14.89 -12.82 -4.09
N LYS A 352 14.57 -11.65 -4.64
CA LYS A 352 13.73 -11.48 -5.85
C LYS A 352 12.34 -12.11 -5.71
N TRP A 353 11.79 -12.04 -4.49
CA TRP A 353 10.47 -12.55 -4.11
C TRP A 353 9.40 -12.31 -5.17
N ASN A 354 9.04 -11.04 -5.42
CA ASN A 354 7.97 -10.73 -6.36
C ASN A 354 8.28 -11.19 -7.79
N GLU A 355 9.52 -11.05 -8.27
CA GLU A 355 9.89 -11.44 -9.63
C GLU A 355 9.87 -12.97 -9.86
N CYS A 356 9.97 -13.78 -8.80
CA CYS A 356 9.96 -15.25 -8.88
C CYS A 356 8.58 -15.87 -8.60
N LEU A 357 7.68 -15.15 -7.94
CA LEU A 357 6.31 -15.60 -7.73
C LEU A 357 5.48 -15.44 -9.01
N THR A 358 4.61 -16.39 -9.33
CA THR A 358 3.90 -16.42 -10.62
C THR A 358 2.38 -16.50 -10.45
N PRO A 359 1.58 -15.86 -11.32
CA PRO A 359 0.13 -15.87 -11.18
C PRO A 359 -0.49 -17.28 -11.25
N SER A 360 0.04 -18.17 -12.10
CA SER A 360 -0.48 -19.54 -12.23
C SER A 360 -0.30 -20.37 -10.96
N MET A 361 0.77 -20.15 -10.21
CA MET A 361 0.99 -20.79 -8.91
C MET A 361 -0.06 -20.34 -7.89
N PHE A 362 -0.38 -19.04 -7.89
CA PHE A 362 -1.43 -18.53 -7.00
C PHE A 362 -2.79 -19.08 -7.37
N ALA A 363 -3.13 -19.14 -8.67
CA ALA A 363 -4.37 -19.77 -9.12
C ALA A 363 -4.46 -21.22 -8.60
N LEU A 364 -3.38 -22.00 -8.74
CA LEU A 364 -3.32 -23.38 -8.23
C LEU A 364 -3.56 -23.50 -6.72
N MET A 365 -2.97 -22.61 -5.91
CA MET A 365 -3.22 -22.57 -4.46
C MET A 365 -4.70 -22.28 -4.16
N HIS A 366 -5.32 -21.34 -4.86
CA HIS A 366 -6.72 -20.99 -4.65
C HIS A 366 -7.66 -22.12 -5.10
N HIS A 367 -7.32 -22.86 -6.16
CA HIS A 367 -8.00 -24.12 -6.49
C HIS A 367 -7.96 -25.11 -5.32
N SER A 368 -6.83 -25.28 -4.63
CA SER A 368 -6.76 -26.14 -3.44
C SER A 368 -7.65 -25.64 -2.29
N PHE A 369 -7.75 -24.33 -2.08
CA PHE A 369 -8.54 -23.76 -0.98
C PHE A 369 -10.05 -23.76 -1.25
N PHE A 370 -10.45 -23.50 -2.50
CA PHE A 370 -11.85 -23.28 -2.88
C PHE A 370 -12.47 -24.43 -3.66
N LYS A 371 -11.71 -25.47 -4.04
CA LYS A 371 -12.31 -26.68 -4.59
C LYS A 371 -13.27 -27.29 -3.56
N TYR A 372 -14.50 -27.54 -4.00
CA TYR A 372 -15.49 -28.25 -3.21
C TYR A 372 -15.04 -29.68 -2.91
N ARG A 373 -15.33 -30.13 -1.69
CA ARG A 373 -15.09 -31.49 -1.21
C ARG A 373 -16.39 -32.00 -0.60
N ASP A 374 -16.73 -33.27 -0.84
CA ASP A 374 -18.03 -33.86 -0.47
C ASP A 374 -18.36 -33.79 1.04
N ASN A 375 -17.34 -33.63 1.89
CA ASN A 375 -17.48 -33.51 3.34
C ASN A 375 -17.72 -32.07 3.83
N GLU A 376 -17.92 -31.10 2.93
CA GLU A 376 -18.13 -29.70 3.28
C GLU A 376 -19.62 -29.33 3.29
N GLU A 377 -19.97 -28.37 4.16
CA GLU A 377 -21.34 -27.85 4.25
C GLU A 377 -21.81 -27.28 2.89
N ASN A 378 -23.04 -27.62 2.48
CA ASN A 378 -23.57 -27.19 1.18
C ASN A 378 -23.72 -25.66 1.05
N ASP A 379 -23.85 -24.94 2.16
CA ASP A 379 -24.03 -23.48 2.21
C ASP A 379 -22.79 -22.71 1.71
N ILE A 380 -21.60 -23.30 1.85
CA ILE A 380 -20.32 -22.68 1.47
C ILE A 380 -19.97 -22.92 0.00
N HIS A 381 -20.63 -23.87 -0.66
CA HIS A 381 -20.32 -24.29 -2.02
C HIS A 381 -20.35 -23.11 -3.00
N GLY A 382 -21.47 -22.38 -3.05
CA GLY A 382 -21.62 -21.22 -3.93
C GLY A 382 -20.64 -20.09 -3.61
N MET A 383 -20.29 -19.91 -2.33
CA MET A 383 -19.31 -18.90 -1.90
C MET A 383 -17.90 -19.24 -2.38
N LYS A 384 -17.50 -20.52 -2.25
CA LYS A 384 -16.23 -21.02 -2.75
C LYS A 384 -16.15 -20.93 -4.27
N GLU A 385 -17.21 -21.32 -4.97
CA GLU A 385 -17.25 -21.24 -6.43
C GLU A 385 -17.10 -19.79 -6.92
N LEU A 386 -17.79 -18.83 -6.29
CA LEU A 386 -17.66 -17.41 -6.60
C LEU A 386 -16.21 -16.92 -6.38
N LEU A 387 -15.63 -17.20 -5.21
CA LEU A 387 -14.25 -16.79 -4.90
C LEU A 387 -13.22 -17.47 -5.81
N LEU A 388 -13.46 -18.71 -6.23
CA LEU A 388 -12.63 -19.40 -7.20
C LEU A 388 -12.67 -18.70 -8.56
N LYS A 389 -13.87 -18.40 -9.09
CA LYS A 389 -14.01 -17.66 -10.37
C LYS A 389 -13.36 -16.28 -10.32
N ILE A 390 -13.50 -15.56 -9.20
CA ILE A 390 -12.82 -14.28 -8.99
C ILE A 390 -11.29 -14.48 -8.98
N SER A 391 -10.80 -15.53 -8.34
CA SER A 391 -9.37 -15.85 -8.28
C SER A 391 -8.81 -16.17 -9.66
N ASP A 392 -9.48 -17.05 -10.42
CA ASP A 392 -9.08 -17.44 -11.77
C ASP A 392 -9.01 -16.21 -12.69
N PHE A 393 -10.06 -15.38 -12.65
CA PHE A 393 -10.08 -14.15 -13.44
C PHE A 393 -8.97 -13.18 -13.03
N THR A 394 -8.75 -13.01 -11.72
CA THR A 394 -7.67 -12.14 -11.20
C THR A 394 -6.31 -12.61 -11.68
N PHE A 395 -5.99 -13.90 -11.51
CA PHE A 395 -4.68 -14.43 -11.90
C PHE A 395 -4.50 -14.55 -13.40
N PHE A 396 -5.58 -14.72 -14.17
CA PHE A 396 -5.54 -14.56 -15.62
C PHE A 396 -5.13 -13.15 -16.02
N ILE A 397 -5.80 -12.11 -15.50
CA ILE A 397 -5.44 -10.71 -15.76
C ILE A 397 -3.99 -10.41 -15.35
N MET A 398 -3.51 -11.02 -14.26
CA MET A 398 -2.12 -10.88 -13.81
C MET A 398 -1.10 -11.61 -14.70
N SER A 399 -1.47 -12.74 -15.30
CA SER A 399 -0.67 -13.46 -16.31
C SER A 399 -0.56 -12.67 -17.62
N ILE A 400 -1.56 -11.85 -17.91
CA ILE A 400 -1.54 -10.91 -19.02
C ILE A 400 -1.35 -9.48 -18.52
N LYS A 401 -0.61 -9.17 -17.47
CA LYS A 401 -0.45 -7.73 -17.10
C LYS A 401 0.40 -6.96 -18.11
N ARG A 402 0.18 -5.65 -18.20
CA ARG A 402 1.03 -4.71 -18.95
C ARG A 402 1.38 -3.49 -18.11
N ILE A 403 2.55 -2.91 -18.34
CA ILE A 403 3.10 -1.84 -17.50
C ILE A 403 3.39 -0.61 -18.35
N HIS A 404 2.80 0.51 -17.97
CA HIS A 404 3.07 1.81 -18.55
C HIS A 404 4.47 2.27 -18.13
N LEU A 405 5.31 2.59 -19.10
CA LEU A 405 6.71 2.98 -18.89
C LEU A 405 6.87 4.42 -18.35
N GLY A 406 5.78 5.18 -18.30
CA GLY A 406 5.81 6.58 -17.89
C GLY A 406 6.26 7.49 -19.04
N PRO A 407 6.70 8.73 -18.75
CA PRO A 407 7.14 9.63 -19.80
C PRO A 407 8.33 9.04 -20.55
N GLY A 408 8.35 9.25 -21.87
CA GLY A 408 9.47 8.88 -22.73
C GLY A 408 10.78 9.54 -22.31
N LEU A 409 11.87 9.08 -22.91
CA LEU A 409 13.22 9.61 -22.69
C LEU A 409 13.32 11.09 -23.06
N ILE A 410 14.25 11.78 -22.39
CA ILE A 410 14.62 13.14 -22.79
C ILE A 410 15.56 12.99 -23.98
N ILE A 411 15.18 13.53 -25.12
CA ILE A 411 16.06 13.77 -26.26
C ILE A 411 16.43 15.24 -26.21
N GLU A 412 17.72 15.54 -26.28
CA GLU A 412 18.21 16.91 -26.29
C GLU A 412 19.16 17.14 -27.47
N ASN A 413 19.13 18.37 -27.99
CA ASN A 413 20.16 18.93 -28.83
C ASN A 413 20.69 20.21 -28.16
N GLU A 414 21.60 20.94 -28.80
CA GLU A 414 22.24 22.13 -28.21
C GLU A 414 21.24 23.20 -27.72
N ASN A 415 20.03 23.26 -28.30
CA ASN A 415 19.07 24.35 -28.09
C ASN A 415 17.70 23.92 -27.52
N HIS A 416 17.36 22.63 -27.59
CA HIS A 416 16.02 22.14 -27.28
C HIS A 416 16.07 20.74 -26.65
N TYR A 417 15.09 20.45 -25.80
CA TYR A 417 14.80 19.10 -25.35
C TYR A 417 13.35 18.75 -25.65
N ASN A 418 13.09 17.48 -25.96
CA ASN A 418 11.75 16.95 -26.18
C ASN A 418 11.64 15.51 -25.66
N ARG A 419 10.42 14.97 -25.66
CA ARG A 419 10.14 13.56 -25.35
C ARG A 419 9.23 12.98 -26.41
N LYS A 420 9.59 11.81 -26.92
CA LYS A 420 8.75 10.99 -27.81
C LYS A 420 8.00 9.92 -27.01
N ASN A 421 6.95 9.33 -27.60
CA ASN A 421 6.37 8.11 -27.06
C ASN A 421 7.36 6.95 -27.15
N TRP A 422 7.17 5.91 -26.34
CA TRP A 422 8.13 4.79 -26.30
C TRP A 422 8.23 4.03 -27.62
N SER A 423 7.13 3.89 -28.35
CA SER A 423 7.10 3.26 -29.68
C SER A 423 7.80 4.06 -30.80
N GLU A 424 8.13 5.34 -30.56
CA GLU A 424 8.65 6.25 -31.59
C GLU A 424 10.20 6.36 -31.57
N TYR A 425 10.88 5.76 -30.59
CA TYR A 425 12.35 5.80 -30.52
C TYR A 425 12.97 4.84 -31.53
N THR A 426 13.96 5.32 -32.29
CA THR A 426 14.79 4.46 -33.14
C THR A 426 16.08 4.04 -32.42
N LYS A 427 16.76 3.02 -32.96
CA LYS A 427 18.00 2.48 -32.36
C LYS A 427 19.10 3.54 -32.24
N GLU A 428 19.21 4.43 -33.23
CA GLU A 428 20.24 5.46 -33.32
C GLU A 428 20.07 6.55 -32.26
N GLU A 429 18.85 6.76 -31.77
CA GLU A 429 18.51 7.77 -30.76
C GLU A 429 18.79 7.30 -29.33
N LEU A 430 19.04 6.00 -29.13
CA LEU A 430 19.22 5.40 -27.81
C LEU A 430 20.70 5.19 -27.52
N ASN A 431 21.13 5.61 -26.32
CA ASN A 431 22.44 5.21 -25.82
C ASN A 431 22.50 3.68 -25.61
N CYS A 432 23.71 3.12 -25.61
CA CYS A 432 23.93 1.67 -25.51
C CYS A 432 23.21 1.03 -24.32
N ARG A 433 23.20 1.70 -23.16
CA ARG A 433 22.56 1.21 -21.93
C ARG A 433 21.05 1.12 -22.07
N THR A 434 20.42 2.11 -22.70
CA THR A 434 18.98 2.11 -22.93
C THR A 434 18.58 1.10 -24.00
N TYR A 435 19.35 1.06 -25.10
CA TYR A 435 19.11 0.11 -26.18
C TYR A 435 19.19 -1.36 -25.70
N GLU A 436 20.11 -1.68 -24.78
CA GLU A 436 20.31 -3.04 -24.28
C GLU A 436 19.04 -3.63 -23.63
N TRP A 437 18.33 -2.86 -22.81
CA TRP A 437 17.09 -3.34 -22.19
C TRP A 437 15.88 -3.12 -23.11
N PHE A 438 15.85 -2.01 -23.85
CA PHE A 438 14.70 -1.64 -24.67
C PHE A 438 14.48 -2.62 -25.83
N SER A 439 15.57 -3.15 -26.42
CA SER A 439 15.49 -4.18 -27.46
C SER A 439 14.98 -5.54 -26.97
N LYS A 440 14.97 -5.79 -25.66
CA LYS A 440 14.57 -7.08 -25.05
C LYS A 440 13.14 -7.08 -24.52
N VAL A 441 12.53 -5.91 -24.34
CA VAL A 441 11.14 -5.82 -23.87
C VAL A 441 10.18 -5.92 -25.05
N LYS A 442 9.02 -6.54 -24.80
CA LYS A 442 7.93 -6.59 -25.77
C LYS A 442 6.95 -5.44 -25.52
N LEU A 443 6.83 -4.52 -26.47
CA LEU A 443 5.85 -3.45 -26.42
C LEU A 443 4.47 -3.99 -26.83
N SER A 444 3.43 -3.69 -26.06
CA SER A 444 2.04 -4.07 -26.39
C SER A 444 1.24 -2.94 -27.01
N ASP A 445 1.57 -1.69 -26.67
CA ASP A 445 0.97 -0.44 -27.17
C ASP A 445 2.06 0.66 -27.15
N MET A 446 1.71 1.88 -27.57
CA MET A 446 2.62 3.04 -27.68
C MET A 446 3.54 3.25 -26.46
N ASN A 447 3.05 3.01 -25.23
CA ASN A 447 3.76 3.30 -23.99
C ASN A 447 3.77 2.13 -22.97
N TYR A 448 3.41 0.92 -23.40
CA TYR A 448 3.26 -0.24 -22.52
C TYR A 448 4.21 -1.38 -22.88
N ILE A 449 4.75 -2.06 -21.86
CA ILE A 449 5.45 -3.34 -22.01
C ILE A 449 4.63 -4.49 -21.46
N GLU A 450 4.72 -5.64 -22.10
CA GLU A 450 4.17 -6.91 -21.60
C GLU A 450 5.02 -7.45 -20.45
N ALA A 451 4.37 -7.93 -19.39
CA ALA A 451 5.04 -8.43 -18.21
C ALA A 451 4.35 -9.69 -17.69
N SER A 452 4.34 -10.77 -18.48
CA SER A 452 3.57 -11.97 -18.15
C SER A 452 4.00 -12.67 -16.84
N PRO A 453 5.28 -13.07 -16.64
CA PRO A 453 5.71 -13.72 -15.41
C PRO A 453 5.94 -12.72 -14.28
N GLY A 454 6.10 -13.23 -13.05
CA GLY A 454 6.39 -12.41 -11.89
C GLY A 454 5.18 -11.61 -11.38
N PHE A 455 5.28 -11.09 -10.16
CA PHE A 455 4.45 -9.99 -9.66
C PHE A 455 5.25 -8.69 -9.61
N LEU A 456 4.55 -7.56 -9.60
CA LEU A 456 5.17 -6.28 -9.27
C LEU A 456 5.09 -6.07 -7.75
N MET A 457 6.02 -5.28 -7.24
CA MET A 457 6.13 -5.04 -5.82
C MET A 457 4.85 -4.40 -5.25
N GLY A 458 4.31 -5.00 -4.18
CA GLY A 458 3.24 -4.41 -3.36
C GLY A 458 1.81 -4.70 -3.80
N MET A 459 1.58 -5.76 -4.57
CA MET A 459 0.23 -6.15 -5.00
C MET A 459 -0.49 -7.11 -4.05
N LEU A 460 0.17 -8.20 -3.67
CA LEU A 460 -0.42 -9.34 -2.95
C LEU A 460 0.49 -9.76 -1.79
N ASN A 461 0.68 -8.87 -0.82
CA ASN A 461 1.61 -9.11 0.29
C ASN A 461 1.09 -10.21 1.21
N ALA A 462 -0.21 -10.21 1.52
CA ALA A 462 -0.83 -11.21 2.37
C ALA A 462 -0.92 -12.56 1.66
N ALA A 463 -1.37 -12.59 0.41
CA ALA A 463 -1.47 -13.83 -0.35
C ALA A 463 -0.09 -14.47 -0.61
N SER A 464 0.93 -13.66 -0.93
CA SER A 464 2.30 -14.18 -1.08
C SER A 464 2.86 -14.70 0.25
N THR A 465 2.52 -14.07 1.38
CA THR A 465 2.90 -14.60 2.71
C THR A 465 2.34 -16.00 2.95
N THR A 466 1.08 -16.25 2.57
CA THR A 466 0.48 -17.59 2.66
C THR A 466 1.22 -18.60 1.77
N VAL A 467 1.54 -18.25 0.52
CA VAL A 467 2.37 -19.09 -0.37
C VAL A 467 3.71 -19.43 0.30
N GLY A 468 4.32 -18.46 0.97
CA GLY A 468 5.60 -18.64 1.66
C GLY A 468 5.57 -19.53 2.90
N LEU A 469 4.39 -19.83 3.43
CA LEU A 469 4.21 -20.72 4.58
C LEU A 469 3.88 -22.16 4.14
N LEU A 470 3.52 -22.38 2.87
CA LEU A 470 3.21 -23.72 2.37
C LEU A 470 4.37 -24.71 2.59
N PRO A 471 5.65 -24.37 2.34
CA PRO A 471 6.77 -25.30 2.52
C PRO A 471 6.95 -25.72 3.98
N SER A 472 7.04 -24.76 4.90
CA SER A 472 7.33 -25.03 6.31
C SER A 472 6.22 -25.80 7.00
N ASN A 473 4.96 -25.64 6.56
CA ASN A 473 3.82 -26.40 7.10
C ASN A 473 3.72 -27.81 6.52
N TYR A 474 4.38 -28.10 5.39
CA TYR A 474 4.33 -29.42 4.75
C TYR A 474 5.43 -30.38 5.24
N ILE A 475 6.53 -29.84 5.79
CA ILE A 475 7.69 -30.64 6.18
C ILE A 475 7.38 -31.49 7.40
N SER A 476 7.59 -32.79 7.26
CA SER A 476 7.56 -33.77 8.34
C SER A 476 8.79 -34.64 8.22
N ILE A 477 9.65 -34.62 9.25
CA ILE A 477 10.89 -35.40 9.34
C ILE A 477 10.93 -36.00 10.73
N ASP A 478 11.23 -37.30 10.81
CA ASP A 478 11.38 -37.98 12.10
C ASP A 478 12.46 -37.31 12.93
N ASN A 479 12.18 -37.13 14.22
CA ASN A 479 13.11 -36.51 15.17
C ASN A 479 13.53 -35.05 14.84
N ALA A 480 12.77 -34.33 14.01
CA ALA A 480 13.01 -32.92 13.70
C ALA A 480 11.72 -32.11 13.51
N LYS A 481 11.81 -30.81 13.78
CA LYS A 481 10.66 -29.88 13.72
C LYS A 481 11.10 -28.53 13.21
N ILE A 482 10.19 -27.84 12.53
CA ILE A 482 10.36 -26.46 12.08
C ILE A 482 9.13 -25.64 12.46
N LYS A 483 9.37 -24.41 12.90
CA LYS A 483 8.35 -23.38 13.00
C LYS A 483 8.82 -22.13 12.28
N THR A 484 8.02 -21.63 11.34
CA THR A 484 8.37 -20.46 10.53
C THR A 484 7.34 -19.36 10.71
N LEU A 485 7.84 -18.16 11.01
CA LEU A 485 7.11 -16.90 10.92
C LEU A 485 7.45 -16.20 9.61
N ARG A 486 6.45 -15.69 8.89
CA ARG A 486 6.66 -15.00 7.62
C ARG A 486 5.82 -13.73 7.49
N SER A 487 6.44 -12.72 6.87
CA SER A 487 5.83 -11.46 6.48
C SER A 487 6.38 -11.07 5.10
N SER A 488 5.69 -11.48 4.04
CA SER A 488 6.17 -11.39 2.66
C SER A 488 7.54 -12.08 2.44
N ASP A 489 8.55 -11.34 1.98
CA ASP A 489 9.89 -11.86 1.68
C ASP A 489 10.72 -12.19 2.92
N ASP A 490 10.42 -11.57 4.07
CA ASP A 490 11.13 -11.80 5.33
C ASP A 490 10.52 -13.00 6.08
N SER A 491 11.37 -13.93 6.51
CA SER A 491 10.99 -15.02 7.42
C SER A 491 11.96 -15.19 8.58
N MET A 492 11.45 -15.74 9.67
CA MET A 492 12.23 -16.17 10.81
C MET A 492 11.76 -17.55 11.22
N SER A 493 12.69 -18.50 11.32
CA SER A 493 12.37 -19.90 11.52
C SER A 493 13.17 -20.48 12.69
N VAL A 494 12.53 -21.25 13.56
CA VAL A 494 13.21 -22.09 14.56
C VAL A 494 13.21 -23.53 14.07
N TYR A 495 14.40 -24.13 14.07
CA TYR A 495 14.64 -25.51 13.66
C TYR A 495 15.11 -26.30 14.87
N VAL A 496 14.50 -27.45 15.12
CA VAL A 496 14.83 -28.34 16.23
C VAL A 496 15.10 -29.73 15.68
N GLY A 497 16.11 -30.41 16.22
CA GLY A 497 16.37 -31.82 15.94
C GLY A 497 16.93 -32.54 17.16
N GLY A 498 16.60 -33.83 17.30
CA GLY A 498 17.18 -34.67 18.36
C GLY A 498 18.64 -35.01 18.12
N ASP A 499 19.14 -34.82 16.90
CA ASP A 499 20.55 -34.93 16.55
C ASP A 499 20.95 -33.95 15.44
N SER A 500 22.25 -33.73 15.27
CA SER A 500 22.79 -32.79 14.29
C SER A 500 22.44 -33.12 12.84
N LYS A 501 22.26 -34.40 12.48
CA LYS A 501 21.87 -34.79 11.10
C LYS A 501 20.41 -34.47 10.86
N SER A 502 19.53 -34.78 11.81
CA SER A 502 18.10 -34.48 11.74
C SER A 502 17.86 -32.96 11.64
N LEU A 503 18.60 -32.16 12.42
CA LEU A 503 18.57 -30.69 12.33
C LEU A 503 18.98 -30.18 10.94
N ILE A 504 20.10 -30.67 10.40
CA ILE A 504 20.55 -30.27 9.05
C ILE A 504 19.55 -30.71 7.98
N SER A 505 18.96 -31.89 8.13
CA SER A 505 17.96 -32.44 7.21
C SER A 505 16.72 -31.56 7.12
N VAL A 506 16.21 -31.06 8.25
CA VAL A 506 15.04 -30.17 8.25
C VAL A 506 15.33 -28.81 7.63
N ILE A 507 16.50 -28.22 7.92
CA ILE A 507 16.94 -26.96 7.29
C ILE A 507 17.05 -27.12 5.77
N PHE A 508 17.68 -28.21 5.32
CA PHE A 508 17.87 -28.47 3.90
C PHE A 508 16.55 -28.74 3.19
N THR A 509 15.68 -29.56 3.80
CA THR A 509 14.36 -29.86 3.24
C THR A 509 13.52 -28.59 3.12
N ASN A 510 13.58 -27.68 4.11
CA ASN A 510 12.90 -26.39 4.00
C ASN A 510 13.40 -25.55 2.83
N TYR A 511 14.71 -25.45 2.65
CA TYR A 511 15.30 -24.77 1.51
C TYR A 511 14.82 -25.36 0.17
N LEU A 512 14.81 -26.70 0.06
CA LEU A 512 14.35 -27.40 -1.14
C LEU A 512 12.87 -27.19 -1.43
N MET A 513 12.02 -27.31 -0.42
CA MET A 513 10.57 -27.14 -0.59
C MET A 513 10.22 -25.70 -0.96
N CYS A 514 10.89 -24.71 -0.35
CA CYS A 514 10.80 -23.31 -0.77
C CYS A 514 11.18 -23.16 -2.26
N LYS A 515 12.31 -23.75 -2.67
CA LYS A 515 12.78 -23.70 -4.05
C LYS A 515 11.79 -24.30 -5.05
N LYS A 516 11.18 -25.44 -4.73
CA LYS A 516 10.19 -26.12 -5.58
C LYS A 516 8.96 -25.27 -5.91
N ILE A 517 8.67 -24.24 -5.12
CA ILE A 517 7.58 -23.29 -5.35
C ILE A 517 8.06 -21.87 -5.70
N GLY A 518 9.26 -21.73 -6.25
CA GLY A 518 9.77 -20.45 -6.73
C GLY A 518 10.21 -19.48 -5.62
N ILE A 519 10.35 -19.95 -4.37
CA ILE A 519 10.87 -19.16 -3.25
C ILE A 519 12.38 -19.34 -3.14
N ASN A 520 13.10 -18.22 -3.30
CA ASN A 520 14.55 -18.22 -3.41
C ASN A 520 15.19 -17.63 -2.15
N MET A 521 15.47 -18.45 -1.14
CA MET A 521 16.20 -18.01 0.06
C MET A 521 17.60 -17.48 -0.30
N SER A 522 17.95 -16.32 0.23
CA SER A 522 19.21 -15.62 -0.06
C SER A 522 20.39 -16.26 0.65
N THR A 523 21.32 -16.84 -0.11
CA THR A 523 22.56 -17.38 0.48
C THR A 523 23.46 -16.29 1.10
N LYS A 524 23.27 -15.03 0.71
CA LYS A 524 24.08 -13.89 1.17
C LYS A 524 23.51 -13.17 2.38
N LYS A 525 22.21 -13.29 2.63
CA LYS A 525 21.51 -12.52 3.66
C LYS A 525 20.84 -13.40 4.71
N THR A 526 20.57 -14.66 4.40
CA THR A 526 20.07 -15.61 5.39
C THR A 526 21.19 -15.95 6.37
N LEU A 527 20.94 -15.76 7.65
CA LEU A 527 21.87 -16.03 8.75
C LEU A 527 21.22 -16.98 9.76
N PHE A 528 22.03 -17.78 10.44
CA PHE A 528 21.58 -18.71 11.47
C PHE A 528 22.27 -18.40 12.79
N PHE A 529 21.49 -18.35 13.86
CA PHE A 529 21.90 -17.98 15.21
C PHE A 529 21.47 -19.05 16.22
N ARG A 530 22.01 -18.96 17.43
CA ARG A 530 21.42 -19.64 18.58
C ARG A 530 19.99 -19.13 18.78
N GLU A 531 19.11 -20.02 19.22
CA GLU A 531 17.74 -19.65 19.57
C GLU A 531 17.72 -18.47 20.57
N GLY A 532 16.81 -17.52 20.33
CA GLY A 532 16.71 -16.26 21.08
C GLY A 532 17.45 -15.09 20.43
N PHE A 533 18.17 -15.32 19.33
CA PHE A 533 18.89 -14.29 18.60
C PHE A 533 18.47 -14.25 17.14
N GLY A 534 18.33 -13.04 16.58
CA GLY A 534 18.02 -12.88 15.16
C GLY A 534 17.45 -11.52 14.81
N GLU A 535 17.01 -11.39 13.56
CA GLU A 535 16.31 -10.22 13.06
C GLU A 535 15.04 -10.62 12.30
N TYR A 536 13.99 -9.82 12.43
CA TYR A 536 12.75 -10.01 11.70
C TYR A 536 12.03 -8.69 11.43
N THR A 537 11.90 -8.32 10.15
CA THR A 537 11.25 -7.07 9.71
C THR A 537 11.85 -5.81 10.35
N SER A 538 13.18 -5.79 10.48
CA SER A 538 14.01 -4.81 11.17
C SER A 538 13.80 -4.74 12.69
N TRP A 539 13.29 -5.79 13.33
CA TRP A 539 13.34 -5.96 14.78
C TRP A 539 14.39 -6.98 15.17
N TYR A 540 15.24 -6.62 16.13
CA TYR A 540 16.31 -7.49 16.60
C TYR A 540 15.94 -8.16 17.92
N GLN A 541 16.33 -9.43 18.05
CA GLN A 541 16.23 -10.21 19.28
C GLN A 541 17.64 -10.50 19.79
N ASP A 542 17.86 -10.21 21.06
CA ASP A 542 19.08 -10.46 21.81
C ASP A 542 18.68 -11.07 23.17
N GLY A 543 18.22 -12.33 23.12
CA GLY A 543 17.42 -12.96 24.18
C GLY A 543 15.99 -12.42 24.25
N GLU A 544 15.85 -11.10 24.34
CA GLU A 544 14.58 -10.36 24.27
C GLU A 544 14.58 -9.36 23.11
N PHE A 545 13.41 -8.79 22.79
CA PHE A 545 13.32 -7.74 21.77
C PHE A 545 14.02 -6.46 22.23
N VAL A 546 14.92 -5.94 21.40
CA VAL A 546 15.68 -4.73 21.73
C VAL A 546 14.90 -3.46 21.41
N GLY A 547 15.11 -2.41 22.19
CA GLY A 547 14.58 -1.06 21.93
C GLY A 547 15.30 -0.40 20.76
N GLN A 548 14.56 0.01 19.71
CA GLN A 548 15.14 0.59 18.49
C GLN A 548 14.53 1.95 18.15
N SER A 549 15.17 3.02 18.61
CA SER A 549 14.72 4.40 18.41
C SER A 549 15.12 5.02 17.07
N GLY A 550 16.13 4.47 16.40
CA GLY A 550 16.70 4.98 15.15
C GLY A 550 15.68 4.99 14.01
N THR A 551 14.87 3.94 13.90
CA THR A 551 13.76 3.84 12.92
C THR A 551 12.67 4.89 13.14
N GLU A 552 12.58 5.42 14.37
CA GLU A 552 11.63 6.44 14.82
C GLU A 552 12.20 7.87 14.79
N THR A 553 13.42 8.06 14.31
CA THR A 553 14.02 9.40 14.22
C THR A 553 13.25 10.31 13.25
N ALA A 554 12.68 9.73 12.19
CA ALA A 554 11.91 10.49 11.20
C ALA A 554 10.58 11.04 11.76
N SER A 555 10.00 10.42 12.79
CA SER A 555 8.74 10.85 13.39
C SER A 555 8.90 12.08 14.31
N ILE A 556 10.14 12.50 14.61
CA ILE A 556 10.42 13.77 15.31
C ILE A 556 10.09 14.99 14.43
N ARG A 557 10.03 14.80 13.11
CA ARG A 557 9.66 15.88 12.18
C ARG A 557 8.16 16.17 12.30
N PRO A 558 7.75 17.46 12.42
CA PRO A 558 6.34 17.82 12.43
C PRO A 558 5.63 17.30 11.17
N GLY A 559 4.36 16.88 11.31
CA GLY A 559 3.53 16.43 10.20
C GLY A 559 3.20 17.55 9.22
N GLY A 560 3.23 18.79 9.71
CA GLY A 560 2.98 20.00 8.94
C GLY A 560 1.50 20.28 8.73
N MET A 561 0.60 19.65 9.49
CA MET A 561 -0.86 19.80 9.34
C MET A 561 -1.32 21.20 9.72
N ASN A 562 -1.22 21.49 11.01
CA ASN A 562 -1.42 22.77 11.66
C ASN A 562 -0.60 22.73 12.97
N PRO A 563 -0.27 23.88 13.58
CA PRO A 563 0.61 23.89 14.75
C PRO A 563 0.05 23.12 15.95
N GLN A 564 -1.27 23.21 16.22
CA GLN A 564 -1.88 22.56 17.38
C GLN A 564 -1.79 21.03 17.29
N GLU A 565 -2.21 20.48 16.16
CA GLU A 565 -2.15 19.05 15.88
C GLU A 565 -0.71 18.54 15.89
N ASP A 566 0.22 19.27 15.29
CA ASP A 566 1.64 18.88 15.30
C ASP A 566 2.23 18.85 16.72
N PHE A 567 1.88 19.80 17.59
CA PHE A 567 2.33 19.77 18.99
C PHE A 567 1.75 18.57 19.76
N ASN A 568 0.44 18.35 19.68
CA ASN A 568 -0.22 17.22 20.35
C ASN A 568 0.31 15.88 19.83
N ASN A 569 0.53 15.76 18.52
CA ASN A 569 1.09 14.55 17.90
C ASN A 569 2.49 14.22 18.44
N ILE A 570 3.34 15.22 18.72
CA ILE A 570 4.65 14.98 19.34
C ILE A 570 4.48 14.40 20.75
N ALA A 571 3.56 14.91 21.57
CA ALA A 571 3.31 14.41 22.91
C ALA A 571 2.79 12.96 22.88
N ILE A 572 1.74 12.70 22.08
CA ILE A 572 1.15 11.36 21.92
C ILE A 572 2.19 10.35 21.40
N GLN A 573 2.94 10.70 20.35
CA GLN A 573 3.99 9.80 19.84
C GLN A 573 5.07 9.53 20.87
N THR A 574 5.44 10.53 21.69
CA THR A 574 6.41 10.33 22.76
C THR A 574 5.88 9.35 23.82
N ALA A 575 4.60 9.45 24.20
CA ALA A 575 3.97 8.49 25.09
C ALA A 575 3.95 7.07 24.51
N VAL A 576 3.61 6.92 23.22
CA VAL A 576 3.58 5.63 22.53
C VAL A 576 4.96 4.98 22.50
N LEU A 577 6.02 5.73 22.18
CA LEU A 577 7.39 5.19 22.15
C LEU A 577 7.90 4.80 23.54
N MET A 578 7.48 5.51 24.58
CA MET A 578 7.81 5.16 25.97
C MET A 578 7.07 3.90 26.41
N ARG A 579 5.76 3.80 26.12
CA ARG A 579 4.93 2.62 26.44
C ARG A 579 5.39 1.35 25.74
N THR A 580 5.91 1.47 24.52
CA THR A 580 6.42 0.35 23.70
C THR A 580 7.88 0.00 24.02
N HIS A 581 8.46 0.61 25.07
CA HIS A 581 9.85 0.45 25.51
C HIS A 581 10.90 0.71 24.42
N ILE A 582 10.57 1.53 23.42
CA ILE A 582 11.51 1.95 22.37
C ILE A 582 12.46 3.03 22.89
N ILE A 583 11.97 3.89 23.78
CA ILE A 583 12.74 4.95 24.45
C ILE A 583 12.51 4.90 25.96
N ASN A 584 13.52 5.31 26.72
CA ASN A 584 13.41 5.52 28.17
C ASN A 584 12.91 6.95 28.50
N ALA A 585 12.71 7.24 29.79
CA ALA A 585 12.21 8.53 30.26
C ALA A 585 13.09 9.73 29.83
N PHE A 586 14.42 9.58 29.83
CA PHE A 586 15.34 10.62 29.37
C PHE A 586 15.20 10.88 27.87
N GLY A 587 15.12 9.82 27.06
CA GLY A 587 14.88 9.90 25.63
C GLY A 587 13.52 10.53 25.31
N ALA A 588 12.48 10.25 26.10
CA ALA A 588 11.17 10.86 25.98
C ALA A 588 11.22 12.39 26.24
N ALA A 589 11.89 12.83 27.31
CA ALA A 589 12.05 14.25 27.60
C ALA A 589 12.80 15.00 26.49
N GLN A 590 13.90 14.42 25.97
CA GLN A 590 14.65 14.99 24.85
C GLN A 590 13.81 15.05 23.58
N ARG A 591 13.06 13.99 23.27
CA ARG A 591 12.17 13.93 22.11
C ARG A 591 11.10 15.02 22.16
N LEU A 592 10.46 15.19 23.32
CA LEU A 592 9.43 16.21 23.52
C LEU A 592 10.01 17.61 23.27
N LEU A 593 11.16 17.93 23.87
CA LEU A 593 11.83 19.22 23.71
C LEU A 593 12.21 19.49 22.23
N LEU A 594 12.84 18.52 21.57
CA LEU A 594 13.24 18.64 20.17
C LEU A 594 12.03 18.75 19.25
N GLY A 595 10.99 17.95 19.47
CA GLY A 595 9.75 17.97 18.70
C GLY A 595 9.04 19.32 18.79
N VAL A 596 8.82 19.83 20.00
CA VAL A 596 8.23 21.17 20.21
C VAL A 596 9.05 22.26 19.51
N ASN A 597 10.37 22.21 19.64
CA ASN A 597 11.25 23.19 18.98
C ASN A 597 11.18 23.09 17.44
N ASN A 598 11.05 21.89 16.88
CA ASN A 598 10.88 21.72 15.45
C ASN A 598 9.54 22.27 14.95
N VAL A 599 8.45 22.04 15.70
CA VAL A 599 7.13 22.62 15.37
C VAL A 599 7.20 24.16 15.43
N ARG A 600 7.79 24.73 16.48
CA ARG A 600 8.01 26.19 16.57
C ARG A 600 8.78 26.74 15.39
N ARG A 601 9.85 26.05 14.96
CA ARG A 601 10.64 26.46 13.78
C ARG A 601 9.83 26.38 12.48
N LEU A 602 9.05 25.32 12.29
CA LEU A 602 8.22 25.13 11.09
C LEU A 602 7.20 26.26 10.95
N TYR A 603 6.50 26.60 12.04
CA TYR A 603 5.45 27.61 12.05
C TYR A 603 5.93 29.00 12.47
N ARG A 604 7.24 29.19 12.65
CA ARG A 604 7.88 30.46 13.04
C ARG A 604 7.34 31.06 14.35
N ILE A 605 7.00 30.21 15.31
CA ILE A 605 6.50 30.60 16.63
C ILE A 605 7.66 30.98 17.54
N LYS A 606 7.63 32.19 18.11
CA LYS A 606 8.61 32.66 19.10
C LYS A 606 8.06 32.43 20.51
N SER A 607 8.92 32.03 21.44
CA SER A 607 8.54 31.95 22.85
C SER A 607 8.31 33.35 23.39
N LYS A 608 7.23 33.53 24.14
CA LYS A 608 6.91 34.78 24.85
C LYS A 608 7.05 34.53 26.35
N GLU A 609 7.65 35.48 27.05
CA GLU A 609 7.58 35.60 28.50
C GLU A 609 6.69 36.78 28.78
N ASP A 610 5.41 36.51 29.06
CA ASP A 610 4.42 37.54 29.33
C ASP A 610 4.17 37.67 30.83
N SER A 611 3.99 38.91 31.30
CA SER A 611 3.70 39.23 32.69
C SER A 611 2.21 39.21 33.04
N GLU A 612 1.32 39.22 32.03
CA GLU A 612 -0.13 39.39 32.24
C GLU A 612 -0.90 38.07 32.45
N LEU A 613 -0.44 36.96 31.86
CA LEU A 613 -1.09 35.65 32.01
C LEU A 613 -0.37 34.79 33.05
N SER A 614 -1.12 33.94 33.74
CA SER A 614 -0.55 32.93 34.62
C SER A 614 0.41 32.01 33.85
N SER A 615 1.49 31.59 34.51
CA SER A 615 2.44 30.64 33.91
C SER A 615 1.71 29.37 33.48
N TYR A 616 2.05 28.86 32.29
CA TYR A 616 1.45 27.68 31.66
C TYR A 616 0.00 27.82 31.14
N VAL A 617 -0.62 29.01 31.14
CA VAL A 617 -1.94 29.21 30.48
C VAL A 617 -1.82 29.41 28.96
N ARG A 618 -0.77 30.11 28.51
CA ARG A 618 -0.56 30.41 27.09
C ARG A 618 -0.33 29.15 26.26
N PHE A 619 -1.06 29.01 25.15
CA PHE A 619 -0.89 27.91 24.20
C PHE A 619 0.49 27.94 23.51
N LEU A 620 1.02 26.77 23.15
CA LEU A 620 2.29 26.64 22.43
C LEU A 620 2.28 27.36 21.09
N ALA A 621 1.13 27.36 20.40
CA ALA A 621 0.95 28.04 19.13
C ALA A 621 1.08 29.57 19.24
N ASP A 622 0.83 30.15 20.42
CA ASP A 622 1.03 31.57 20.74
C ASP A 622 2.35 31.83 21.50
N GLY A 623 3.24 30.84 21.55
CA GLY A 623 4.56 31.01 22.17
C GLY A 623 4.62 30.71 23.67
N GLY A 624 3.64 29.99 24.23
CA GLY A 624 3.66 29.53 25.62
C GLY A 624 4.75 28.50 25.93
N LYS A 625 4.92 28.15 27.21
CA LYS A 625 5.86 27.12 27.70
C LYS A 625 5.33 25.71 27.43
N ILE A 626 6.20 24.70 27.43
CA ILE A 626 5.79 23.29 27.26
C ILE A 626 4.82 22.90 28.40
N PRO A 627 3.60 22.44 28.10
CA PRO A 627 2.61 22.07 29.13
C PRO A 627 2.81 20.66 29.66
N TRP A 628 3.41 19.77 28.86
CA TRP A 628 3.51 18.35 29.20
C TRP A 628 4.70 18.03 30.10
N THR A 629 4.44 17.17 31.08
CA THR A 629 5.43 16.35 31.76
C THR A 629 5.37 14.93 31.19
N ILE A 630 6.28 14.04 31.62
CA ILE A 630 6.25 12.63 31.20
C ILE A 630 4.93 11.94 31.59
N GLU A 631 4.31 12.39 32.68
CA GLU A 631 3.06 11.82 33.21
C GLU A 631 1.82 12.32 32.45
N THR A 632 1.88 13.51 31.85
CA THR A 632 0.72 14.15 31.19
C THR A 632 0.72 14.05 29.67
N LEU A 633 1.65 13.29 29.06
CA LEU A 633 1.80 13.21 27.59
C LEU A 633 0.54 12.76 26.82
N LEU A 634 -0.39 12.06 27.48
CA LEU A 634 -1.65 11.61 26.89
C LEU A 634 -2.78 12.63 27.01
N ILE A 635 -2.61 13.65 27.83
CA ILE A 635 -3.60 14.71 28.03
C ILE A 635 -3.35 15.78 26.97
N ASP A 636 -4.42 16.22 26.30
CA ASP A 636 -4.31 17.28 25.31
C ASP A 636 -3.89 18.61 25.94
N GLU A 637 -3.27 19.48 25.13
CA GLU A 637 -2.81 20.78 25.61
C GLU A 637 -3.94 21.59 26.26
N SER A 638 -5.12 21.66 25.64
CA SER A 638 -6.20 22.55 26.09
C SER A 638 -6.69 22.21 27.50
N THR A 639 -6.81 20.92 27.82
CA THR A 639 -7.18 20.43 29.16
C THR A 639 -6.13 20.83 30.20
N ILE A 640 -4.84 20.69 29.88
CA ILE A 640 -3.75 21.12 30.77
C ILE A 640 -3.81 22.64 30.98
N ARG A 641 -3.95 23.42 29.91
CA ARG A 641 -4.03 24.90 29.99
C ARG A 641 -5.20 25.37 30.84
N TYR A 642 -6.37 24.76 30.66
CA TYR A 642 -7.58 25.12 31.42
C TYR A 642 -7.37 24.91 32.92
N SER A 643 -6.73 23.79 33.31
CA SER A 643 -6.43 23.51 34.72
C SER A 643 -5.50 24.52 35.40
N HIS A 644 -4.75 25.29 34.60
CA HIS A 644 -3.84 26.34 35.08
C HIS A 644 -4.45 27.76 35.07
N CYS A 645 -5.67 27.93 34.56
CA CYS A 645 -6.36 29.22 34.57
C CYS A 645 -6.76 29.60 36.00
N LYS A 646 -6.40 30.81 36.45
CA LYS A 646 -6.69 31.30 37.81
C LYS A 646 -7.38 32.65 37.85
N THR A 647 -7.16 33.48 36.82
CA THR A 647 -7.67 34.85 36.75
C THR A 647 -8.70 34.99 35.63
N ASP A 648 -9.55 36.03 35.70
CA ASP A 648 -10.51 36.32 34.63
C ASP A 648 -9.82 36.60 33.28
N GLN A 649 -8.60 37.14 33.31
CA GLN A 649 -7.78 37.33 32.12
C GLN A 649 -7.34 36.00 31.49
N ASP A 650 -6.96 35.01 32.31
CA ASP A 650 -6.63 33.66 31.84
C ASP A 650 -7.83 33.01 31.14
N PHE A 651 -9.01 33.06 31.77
CA PHE A 651 -10.24 32.52 31.18
C PHE A 651 -10.65 33.27 29.91
N SER A 652 -10.54 34.60 29.89
CA SER A 652 -10.83 35.41 28.70
C SER A 652 -9.92 35.04 27.53
N TYR A 653 -8.62 34.85 27.77
CA TYR A 653 -7.68 34.37 26.77
C TYR A 653 -8.04 32.96 26.26
N PHE A 654 -8.32 32.03 27.18
CA PHE A 654 -8.66 30.66 26.85
C PHE A 654 -9.92 30.58 25.97
N TYR A 655 -11.00 31.26 26.36
CA TYR A 655 -12.26 31.23 25.61
C TYR A 655 -12.15 31.88 24.23
N LYS A 656 -11.28 32.88 24.03
CA LYS A 656 -11.00 33.42 22.69
C LYS A 656 -10.33 32.41 21.78
N ILE A 657 -9.48 31.55 22.32
CA ILE A 657 -8.79 30.49 21.54
C ILE A 657 -9.72 29.31 21.27
N MET A 658 -10.59 28.99 22.21
CA MET A 658 -11.52 27.85 22.14
C MET A 658 -12.90 28.24 21.58
N ASP A 659 -13.02 29.38 20.91
CA ASP A 659 -14.30 29.85 20.36
C ASP A 659 -14.83 28.87 19.27
N PRO A 660 -16.01 28.24 19.46
CA PRO A 660 -16.57 27.32 18.48
C PRO A 660 -16.96 28.01 17.16
N ASN A 661 -17.17 29.33 17.17
CA ASN A 661 -17.57 30.10 15.98
C ASN A 661 -16.39 30.69 15.22
N ASN A 662 -15.16 30.24 15.51
CA ASN A 662 -13.97 30.77 14.85
C ASN A 662 -13.97 30.48 13.33
N PRO A 663 -13.44 31.40 12.51
CA PRO A 663 -13.48 31.27 11.05
C PRO A 663 -12.37 30.38 10.46
N PHE A 664 -11.50 29.80 11.30
CA PHE A 664 -10.27 29.14 10.85
C PHE A 664 -10.42 27.63 10.70
N VAL A 665 -11.25 27.03 11.55
CA VAL A 665 -11.50 25.58 11.60
C VAL A 665 -12.55 25.19 10.55
N GLN A 666 -12.36 24.06 9.90
CA GLN A 666 -13.39 23.40 9.08
C GLN A 666 -13.81 22.09 9.76
N PRO A 667 -14.98 21.52 9.41
CA PRO A 667 -15.37 20.20 9.87
C PRO A 667 -14.24 19.19 9.64
N PRO A 668 -13.96 18.30 10.60
CA PRO A 668 -12.87 17.34 10.49
C PRO A 668 -13.06 16.46 9.25
N GLU A 669 -12.07 16.43 8.36
CA GLU A 669 -12.05 15.53 7.22
C GLU A 669 -11.40 14.19 7.62
N ASP A 670 -11.94 13.09 7.08
CA ASP A 670 -11.38 11.76 7.28
C ASP A 670 -9.99 11.65 6.64
N ASN A 671 -8.96 11.54 7.48
CA ASN A 671 -7.62 11.23 7.03
C ASN A 671 -7.39 9.72 7.05
N TYR A 672 -6.95 9.16 5.92
CA TYR A 672 -6.56 7.75 5.83
C TYR A 672 -5.05 7.64 5.88
N MET A 673 -4.54 7.08 6.97
CA MET A 673 -3.12 6.82 7.15
C MET A 673 -2.85 5.32 7.16
N TYR A 674 -1.67 4.92 6.69
CA TYR A 674 -1.24 3.54 6.84
C TYR A 674 -0.82 3.33 8.29
N SER A 675 -1.55 2.49 9.02
CA SER A 675 -1.19 2.12 10.38
C SER A 675 -0.16 1.00 10.34
N ARG A 676 0.95 1.22 11.05
CA ARG A 676 1.98 0.19 11.24
C ARG A 676 1.48 -0.94 12.14
N ASP A 677 0.56 -0.66 13.04
CA ASP A 677 0.07 -1.61 14.05
C ASP A 677 -0.94 -2.58 13.46
N THR A 678 -1.73 -2.15 12.48
CA THR A 678 -2.73 -3.01 11.81
C THR A 678 -2.29 -3.46 10.42
N GLY A 679 -1.12 -3.02 9.94
CA GLY A 679 -0.61 -3.32 8.60
C GLY A 679 -1.53 -2.86 7.46
N THR A 680 -2.46 -1.96 7.74
CA THR A 680 -3.55 -1.58 6.83
C THR A 680 -3.78 -0.07 6.85
N LEU A 681 -4.50 0.44 5.84
CA LEU A 681 -4.98 1.82 5.86
C LEU A 681 -6.11 1.94 6.89
N VAL A 682 -5.96 2.84 7.85
CA VAL A 682 -6.92 3.09 8.92
C VAL A 682 -7.39 4.54 8.83
N LYS A 683 -8.68 4.75 9.10
CA LYS A 683 -9.26 6.07 9.29
C LYS A 683 -8.78 6.63 10.62
N THR A 684 -8.04 7.73 10.59
CA THR A 684 -7.59 8.43 11.79
C THR A 684 -8.45 9.66 11.98
N SER A 685 -9.21 9.70 13.06
CA SER A 685 -9.86 10.91 13.56
C SER A 685 -8.90 11.66 14.48
N TYR A 686 -8.88 12.98 14.37
CA TYR A 686 -8.21 13.82 15.36
C TYR A 686 -9.14 13.92 16.58
N GLU A 687 -8.72 13.35 17.71
CA GLU A 687 -9.55 13.19 18.91
C GLU A 687 -9.41 14.34 19.92
N VAL A 688 -8.69 15.41 19.57
CA VAL A 688 -8.40 16.53 20.47
C VAL A 688 -9.34 17.70 20.18
N PRO A 689 -9.78 18.48 21.20
CA PRO A 689 -10.56 19.68 20.99
C PRO A 689 -9.96 20.63 19.96
N LEU A 690 -10.78 21.08 19.01
CA LEU A 690 -10.40 22.00 17.96
C LEU A 690 -10.38 23.44 18.50
N ASN A 691 -9.36 24.21 18.11
CA ASN A 691 -9.21 25.61 18.49
C ASN A 691 -8.79 26.46 17.28
N ILE A 692 -8.63 27.77 17.47
CA ILE A 692 -8.26 28.70 16.37
C ILE A 692 -6.97 28.32 15.61
N TYR A 693 -6.10 27.50 16.20
CA TYR A 693 -4.85 27.06 15.60
C TYR A 693 -5.00 25.79 14.74
N ASN A 694 -6.17 25.15 14.74
CA ASN A 694 -6.52 24.02 13.87
C ASN A 694 -7.02 24.47 12.48
N TYR A 695 -6.26 25.35 11.81
CA TYR A 695 -6.65 25.88 10.51
C TYR A 695 -6.39 24.91 9.35
N VAL A 696 -7.16 25.07 8.27
CA VAL A 696 -6.98 24.29 7.02
C VAL A 696 -6.02 24.99 6.06
N ARG A 697 -5.08 24.21 5.50
CA ARG A 697 -4.13 24.72 4.50
C ARG A 697 -4.81 24.97 3.16
N LYS A 698 -4.38 26.03 2.46
CA LYS A 698 -4.79 26.27 1.07
C LYS A 698 -4.30 25.13 0.18
N SER A 699 -5.10 24.79 -0.84
CA SER A 699 -4.71 23.80 -1.84
C SER A 699 -3.53 24.31 -2.69
N ASN A 700 -2.78 23.37 -3.28
CA ASN A 700 -1.62 23.71 -4.11
C ASN A 700 -2.03 24.46 -5.38
N TYR A 701 -1.41 25.62 -5.64
CA TYR A 701 -1.59 26.44 -6.86
C TYR A 701 -0.94 25.79 -8.10
N THR A 702 -1.42 24.62 -8.50
CA THR A 702 -0.88 23.85 -9.65
C THR A 702 -1.87 23.71 -10.81
N ILE A 703 -2.94 24.52 -10.81
CA ILE A 703 -3.94 24.55 -11.87
C ILE A 703 -3.38 25.28 -13.09
N ASN A 704 -2.51 24.60 -13.84
CA ASN A 704 -1.78 25.23 -14.94
C ASN A 704 -2.49 25.05 -16.31
N ASN A 705 -3.48 24.14 -16.40
CA ASN A 705 -4.11 23.73 -17.66
C ASN A 705 -5.64 23.66 -17.55
N GLN A 706 -6.36 23.85 -18.67
CA GLN A 706 -7.83 23.82 -18.76
C GLN A 706 -8.47 22.57 -18.15
N THR A 707 -7.87 21.39 -18.32
CA THR A 707 -8.41 20.15 -17.73
C THR A 707 -8.40 20.18 -16.20
N SER A 708 -7.40 20.84 -15.60
CA SER A 708 -7.32 21.02 -14.15
C SER A 708 -8.33 22.06 -13.65
N LEU A 709 -8.70 23.04 -14.48
CA LEU A 709 -9.77 24.01 -14.17
C LEU A 709 -11.13 23.32 -14.14
N LEU A 710 -11.47 22.55 -15.18
CA LEU A 710 -12.73 21.77 -15.23
C LEU A 710 -12.83 20.79 -14.06
N GLU A 711 -11.73 20.11 -13.71
CA GLU A 711 -11.70 19.25 -12.52
C GLU A 711 -11.93 20.03 -11.21
N ALA A 712 -11.36 21.24 -11.09
CA ALA A 712 -11.54 22.08 -9.91
C ALA A 712 -12.96 22.66 -9.82
N GLU A 713 -13.58 23.01 -10.93
CA GLU A 713 -14.98 23.44 -11.00
C GLU A 713 -15.92 22.30 -10.60
N LYS A 714 -15.69 21.10 -11.14
CA LYS A 714 -16.44 19.90 -10.74
C LYS A 714 -16.31 19.62 -9.24
N GLU A 715 -15.12 19.76 -8.67
CA GLU A 715 -14.88 19.61 -7.23
C GLU A 715 -15.59 20.68 -6.41
N LYS A 716 -15.60 21.95 -6.86
CA LYS A 716 -16.38 23.03 -6.23
C LYS A 716 -17.87 22.74 -6.26
N SER A 717 -18.41 22.29 -7.38
CA SER A 717 -19.82 21.93 -7.52
C SER A 717 -20.20 20.78 -6.58
N TYR A 718 -19.37 19.74 -6.48
CA TYR A 718 -19.58 18.67 -5.51
C TYR A 718 -19.48 19.14 -4.06
N LYS A 719 -18.54 20.02 -3.72
CA LYS A 719 -18.43 20.59 -2.38
C LYS A 719 -19.66 21.43 -2.03
N LEU A 720 -20.20 22.18 -2.98
CA LEU A 720 -21.43 22.95 -2.79
C LEU A 720 -22.63 22.04 -2.60
N ALA A 721 -22.78 21.02 -3.45
CA ALA A 721 -23.86 20.03 -3.34
C ALA A 721 -23.81 19.28 -2.00
N TYR A 722 -22.62 18.87 -1.56
CA TYR A 722 -22.42 18.25 -0.25
C TYR A 722 -22.77 19.21 0.88
N LYS A 723 -22.32 20.47 0.81
CA LYS A 723 -22.65 21.50 1.80
C LYS A 723 -24.17 21.68 1.93
N ILE A 724 -24.88 21.81 0.81
CA ILE A 724 -26.34 21.91 0.78
C ILE A 724 -26.98 20.67 1.41
N ALA A 725 -26.52 19.48 1.03
CA ALA A 725 -27.05 18.23 1.58
C ALA A 725 -26.85 18.14 3.10
N THR A 726 -25.66 18.50 3.60
CA THR A 726 -25.35 18.50 5.04
C THR A 726 -26.04 19.62 5.83
N MET A 727 -26.47 20.69 5.15
CA MET A 727 -27.29 21.74 5.78
C MET A 727 -28.72 21.25 5.99
N ILE A 728 -29.27 20.51 5.03
CA ILE A 728 -30.62 19.93 5.10
C ILE A 728 -30.65 18.76 6.08
N ASP A 729 -29.66 17.87 6.00
CA ASP A 729 -29.48 16.76 6.93
C ASP A 729 -28.06 16.74 7.51
N PRO A 730 -27.87 17.29 8.72
CA PRO A 730 -26.59 17.23 9.43
C PRO A 730 -26.13 15.81 9.76
N SER A 731 -27.02 14.79 9.75
CA SER A 731 -26.63 13.40 10.01
C SER A 731 -25.67 12.84 8.95
N LEU A 732 -25.64 13.45 7.75
CA LEU A 732 -24.70 13.13 6.68
C LEU A 732 -23.23 13.44 7.03
N PHE A 733 -22.96 14.22 8.08
CA PHE A 733 -21.60 14.38 8.64
C PHE A 733 -21.14 13.12 9.39
N LEU A 734 -22.08 12.35 9.96
CA LEU A 734 -21.78 11.20 10.82
C LEU A 734 -21.87 9.88 10.05
N THR A 735 -22.90 9.73 9.22
CA THR A 735 -23.16 8.49 8.46
C THR A 735 -23.50 8.80 7.02
N GLY A 736 -22.82 8.14 6.08
CA GLY A 736 -23.20 8.22 4.66
C GLY A 736 -24.55 7.56 4.40
N GLY A 737 -25.27 8.03 3.38
CA GLY A 737 -26.61 7.54 3.01
C GLY A 737 -26.71 6.00 2.98
N SER A 738 -27.78 5.49 3.59
CA SER A 738 -28.05 4.04 3.76
C SER A 738 -28.95 3.45 2.67
N LYS A 739 -29.63 4.30 1.89
CA LYS A 739 -30.59 3.89 0.85
C LYS A 739 -30.12 4.26 -0.55
N LYS A 740 -30.44 3.41 -1.53
CA LYS A 740 -30.18 3.63 -2.95
C LYS A 740 -31.27 4.53 -3.54
N THR A 741 -31.21 5.82 -3.22
CA THR A 741 -32.13 6.86 -3.69
C THR A 741 -31.34 8.00 -4.33
N MET A 742 -31.93 8.68 -5.31
CA MET A 742 -31.34 9.89 -5.88
C MET A 742 -31.26 10.98 -4.82
N LEU A 743 -30.16 11.75 -4.82
CA LEU A 743 -29.91 12.74 -3.77
C LEU A 743 -30.99 13.84 -3.75
N ASN A 744 -31.44 14.31 -4.91
CA ASN A 744 -32.52 15.31 -4.99
C ASN A 744 -33.81 14.84 -4.34
N VAL A 745 -34.24 13.61 -4.61
CA VAL A 745 -35.45 13.00 -4.02
C VAL A 745 -35.33 12.89 -2.50
N TYR A 746 -34.14 12.52 -2.02
CA TYR A 746 -33.86 12.45 -0.59
C TYR A 746 -33.92 13.84 0.08
N LEU A 747 -33.30 14.85 -0.54
CA LEU A 747 -33.29 16.21 -0.04
C LEU A 747 -34.69 16.83 -0.04
N GLU A 748 -35.47 16.63 -1.11
CA GLU A 748 -36.86 17.07 -1.18
C GLU A 748 -37.69 16.50 -0.03
N ALA A 749 -37.59 15.19 0.21
CA ALA A 749 -38.33 14.54 1.29
C ALA A 749 -38.00 15.16 2.66
N ASN A 750 -36.72 15.42 2.95
CA ASN A 750 -36.32 16.04 4.22
C ASN A 750 -36.79 17.50 4.33
N ILE A 751 -36.70 18.28 3.25
CA ILE A 751 -37.21 19.66 3.22
C ILE A 751 -38.71 19.66 3.51
N ARG A 752 -39.48 18.79 2.85
CA ARG A 752 -40.94 18.70 3.08
C ARG A 752 -41.27 18.32 4.52
N VAL A 753 -40.53 17.41 5.14
CA VAL A 753 -40.72 17.04 6.55
C VAL A 753 -40.47 18.25 7.47
N GLN A 754 -39.41 19.03 7.22
CA GLN A 754 -39.13 20.24 8.00
C GLN A 754 -40.22 21.31 7.81
N MET A 755 -40.74 21.48 6.59
CA MET A 755 -41.85 22.39 6.31
C MET A 755 -43.12 22.04 7.09
N PHE A 756 -43.41 20.75 7.30
CA PHE A 756 -44.57 20.33 8.10
C PHE A 756 -44.40 20.62 9.60
N SER A 757 -43.17 20.76 10.09
CA SER A 757 -42.87 21.01 11.51
C SER A 757 -42.80 22.49 11.90
N GLU A 758 -42.75 23.41 10.93
CA GLU A 758 -42.62 24.85 11.16
C GLU A 758 -43.86 25.63 10.67
N GLU A 759 -44.24 26.68 11.40
CA GLU A 759 -45.29 27.61 10.96
C GLU A 759 -44.73 28.59 9.92
N LEU A 760 -44.71 28.18 8.65
CA LEU A 760 -44.22 28.99 7.53
C LEU A 760 -45.34 29.86 6.93
N SER A 761 -45.02 31.09 6.53
CA SER A 761 -45.97 31.96 5.82
C SER A 761 -46.29 31.44 4.42
N GLU A 762 -47.39 31.87 3.81
CA GLU A 762 -47.70 31.52 2.40
C GLU A 762 -46.59 31.95 1.42
N GLY A 763 -45.91 33.07 1.72
CA GLY A 763 -44.78 33.56 0.94
C GLY A 763 -43.56 32.64 1.03
N ASP A 764 -43.22 32.19 2.24
CA ASP A 764 -42.09 31.26 2.46
C ASP A 764 -42.36 29.90 1.83
N ASN A 765 -43.59 29.39 1.96
CA ASN A 765 -44.02 28.16 1.30
C ASN A 765 -43.88 28.23 -0.22
N LYS A 766 -44.18 29.39 -0.84
CA LYS A 766 -43.98 29.58 -2.28
C LYS A 766 -42.50 29.54 -2.65
N ILE A 767 -41.64 30.27 -1.92
CA ILE A 767 -40.20 30.31 -2.18
C ILE A 767 -39.57 28.91 -2.08
N ILE A 768 -39.95 28.13 -1.06
CA ILE A 768 -39.42 26.77 -0.86
C ILE A 768 -39.90 25.83 -1.98
N ASN A 769 -41.17 25.90 -2.38
CA ASN A 769 -41.69 25.09 -3.49
C ASN A 769 -41.01 25.43 -4.83
N ASP A 770 -40.74 26.71 -5.10
CA ASP A 770 -39.97 27.14 -6.27
C ASP A 770 -38.52 26.60 -6.23
N ALA A 771 -37.91 26.54 -5.04
CA ALA A 771 -36.58 25.95 -4.85
C ALA A 771 -36.58 24.43 -5.07
N ILE A 772 -37.61 23.72 -4.60
CA ILE A 772 -37.80 22.28 -4.85
C ILE A 772 -38.00 22.00 -6.34
N ALA A 773 -38.77 22.82 -7.04
CA ALA A 773 -38.97 22.69 -8.48
C ALA A 773 -37.63 22.79 -9.25
N LYS A 774 -36.77 23.75 -8.88
CA LYS A 774 -35.41 23.87 -9.42
C LYS A 774 -34.53 22.67 -9.08
N LEU A 775 -34.61 22.14 -7.85
CA LEU A 775 -33.84 20.97 -7.42
C LEU A 775 -34.16 19.72 -8.27
N ASN A 776 -35.40 19.60 -8.74
CA ASN A 776 -35.87 18.46 -9.52
C ASN A 776 -35.72 18.62 -11.04
N ASN A 777 -35.01 19.66 -11.51
CA ASN A 777 -34.77 19.92 -12.94
C ASN A 777 -36.04 19.97 -13.79
N ILE A 778 -37.18 20.38 -13.22
CA ILE A 778 -38.45 20.48 -13.98
C ILE A 778 -38.34 21.53 -15.10
N ASP A 779 -37.46 22.53 -14.95
CA ASP A 779 -37.27 23.61 -15.95
C ASP A 779 -36.17 23.34 -17.02
N GLN A 780 -35.38 22.24 -16.92
CA GLN A 780 -34.24 22.00 -17.83
C GLN A 780 -34.43 20.86 -18.84
N MET A 781 -35.49 20.06 -18.72
CA MET A 781 -35.74 18.96 -19.68
C MET A 781 -36.09 19.42 -21.11
N GLU A 782 -36.30 20.72 -21.34
CA GLU A 782 -36.62 21.27 -22.67
C GLU A 782 -35.42 21.80 -23.47
N ASN A 783 -34.19 21.89 -22.93
CA ASN A 783 -33.08 22.60 -23.61
C ASN A 783 -31.70 21.91 -23.67
N ASP A 784 -31.57 20.64 -23.25
CA ASP A 784 -30.24 20.03 -23.06
C ASP A 784 -29.62 19.32 -24.28
N ASP A 785 -30.17 19.47 -25.49
CA ASP A 785 -29.62 18.79 -26.68
C ASP A 785 -28.50 19.55 -27.43
N ASP A 786 -28.16 20.82 -27.12
CA ASP A 786 -27.23 21.57 -28.00
C ASP A 786 -26.05 22.37 -27.40
N ASP A 787 -25.91 22.62 -26.09
CA ASP A 787 -24.88 23.56 -25.61
C ASP A 787 -23.84 23.00 -24.63
N LEU A 788 -22.93 22.19 -25.18
CA LEU A 788 -21.55 22.09 -24.68
C LEU A 788 -20.53 22.49 -25.76
N SER A 789 -20.87 23.49 -26.56
CA SER A 789 -19.96 24.14 -27.49
C SER A 789 -19.25 25.33 -26.81
N ASP A 790 -17.91 25.30 -26.84
CA ASP A 790 -17.01 26.44 -26.69
C ASP A 790 -17.36 27.53 -25.66
N ILE A 791 -17.18 27.22 -24.37
CA ILE A 791 -16.98 28.26 -23.35
C ILE A 791 -15.55 28.80 -23.46
N ASP A 792 -15.34 29.75 -24.38
CA ASP A 792 -14.16 30.63 -24.44
C ASP A 792 -14.29 31.66 -23.29
N ILE A 793 -13.64 31.41 -22.14
CA ILE A 793 -13.50 32.41 -21.07
C ILE A 793 -12.08 33.00 -21.13
N TYR A 794 -12.06 34.34 -21.19
CA TYR A 794 -10.89 35.22 -21.22
C TYR A 794 -9.93 35.04 -20.04
#